data_AF-A0A933HPE3-F1
#
_entry.id   AF-A0A933HPE3-F1
#
_cell.length_a   1.000
_cell.length_b   1.000
_cell.length_c   1.000
_cell.angle_alpha   90.00
_cell.angle_beta   90.00
_cell.angle_gamma   90.00
#
_symmetry.space_group_name_H-M   'P 1'
#
loop_
_entity.id
_entity.type
_entity.pdbx_description
1 polymer ?
#
loop_
_entity_poly.entity_id
_entity_poly.type
_entity_poly.pdbx_seq_one_letter_code
_entity_poly.pdbx_strand_id
1 'polypeptide(L)'
;MEPVNPYIAGSPVTGAEMFFGRQDVFAFILQALVGKHRDNVIVLYGQRRTGKTSALYQMPRRLDARYVCVFIDLHGLALEGLDGFLWELANSIMRGLRRDYRVELPPLARDAFHANPRHAFENEFLPQVWSALGERHLLLMLDEAIRLQEQVQARKLEPETFAYLRYLMQHHERLNFLFALGKGLESMTQEYASLFSVGLYKKISFLGRDAALALITQPVQEFYRVADAARERILQITSGHPYYTQLLCHSIFNRWQHTRAAEIDAADVEAVVEETVERGLAVLKHVWEESAPAEKALLAGAAAAMGGAPGSNQPVTPDAIAHALKQQNIVVPSAERTQAYKSLLARDVLSGGEHFCFAVDLQRIWICKYARPEWIRDEIAAAVRQWSVSPPPPPRLLSPEYPTARPPTRRIPARALWLGSVALVGLGALAFLLLPRWFSPPPVLVAVQPTATNAAPTEISTQAQTQSAPTSLPPTAAPDGRFTASPERRFTETPLPSSPTRATPTDLPKPTAVFGAGVKIVFTRGDPGCSTIGLYDLDTKKSVTFKPAPNNEEPSWSPDGAHFVASTGDCGNKEYRLTIFDAATGESRRLDTNCDKSIDPYWGKDDRIYFVCGPRNDNGELFSINPDGSDLRALGLSARRPTLSPNANYLAYMRQADNVWRIWVAELDDTGALKNLRQLPFPQVLGGVYARQPKWNSDGTRLFFNITDQTSLQAIALASVELATNRTNVSFITADTNTPFVRPVCGKNNVCVAGSANGGLWLLEDADGALIPHRQLTFGEEYGADVFP
;
A
#
# COMPACT_ATOMS: atom_id res chain seq x y z
N MET A 1 18.00 8.63 27.87
CA MET A 1 17.13 8.34 26.71
C MET A 1 16.94 6.84 26.65
N GLU A 2 15.79 6.36 26.22
CA GLU A 2 15.64 4.93 25.88
C GLU A 2 16.42 4.63 24.58
N PRO A 3 17.00 3.43 24.45
CA PRO A 3 17.74 3.07 23.24
C PRO A 3 16.77 2.91 22.07
N VAL A 4 17.03 3.61 20.97
CA VAL A 4 16.24 3.54 19.74
C VAL A 4 16.43 2.17 19.08
N ASN A 5 15.35 1.57 18.59
CA ASN A 5 15.41 0.28 17.91
C ASN A 5 16.24 0.38 16.61
N PRO A 6 17.32 -0.40 16.45
CA PRO A 6 18.21 -0.27 15.29
C PRO A 6 17.65 -0.94 14.02
N TYR A 7 16.61 -1.77 14.12
CA TYR A 7 16.09 -2.55 13.01
C TYR A 7 15.09 -1.77 12.14
N ILE A 8 15.40 -1.67 10.85
CA ILE A 8 14.63 -0.94 9.83
C ILE A 8 13.69 -1.91 9.11
N ALA A 9 12.51 -2.13 9.69
CA ALA A 9 11.43 -2.86 9.03
C ALA A 9 10.53 -1.90 8.24
N GLY A 10 10.39 -2.11 6.93
CA GLY A 10 9.44 -1.40 6.07
C GLY A 10 10.07 -0.45 5.05
N SER A 11 11.02 0.39 5.45
CA SER A 11 11.70 1.32 4.52
C SER A 11 12.94 0.69 3.87
N PRO A 12 13.34 1.14 2.66
CA PRO A 12 14.65 0.79 2.08
C PRO A 12 15.80 1.28 2.97
N VAL A 13 16.85 0.47 3.10
CA VAL A 13 18.06 0.83 3.86
C VAL A 13 18.94 1.73 2.98
N THR A 14 19.03 3.01 3.36
CA THR A 14 19.78 4.05 2.65
C THR A 14 21.18 4.29 3.22
N GLY A 15 21.38 4.04 4.51
CA GLY A 15 22.69 4.05 5.17
C GLY A 15 23.50 2.78 4.87
N ALA A 16 24.77 2.75 5.27
CA ALA A 16 25.67 1.62 5.02
C ALA A 16 25.74 0.66 6.22
N GLU A 17 25.52 1.19 7.42
CA GLU A 17 25.58 0.54 8.72
C GLU A 17 24.55 -0.59 8.90
N MET A 18 23.34 -0.45 8.35
CA MET A 18 22.31 -1.50 8.36
C MET A 18 22.24 -2.32 7.06
N PHE A 19 23.25 -2.22 6.18
CA PHE A 19 23.27 -2.93 4.89
C PHE A 19 24.23 -4.14 4.91
N PHE A 20 23.66 -5.35 4.93
CA PHE A 20 24.41 -6.60 5.07
C PHE A 20 24.50 -7.42 3.78
N GLY A 21 25.68 -8.00 3.52
CA GLY A 21 25.92 -8.93 2.42
C GLY A 21 25.93 -8.29 1.02
N ARG A 22 25.42 -9.06 0.04
CA ARG A 22 25.24 -8.69 -1.38
C ARG A 22 26.51 -8.41 -2.18
N GLN A 23 27.70 -8.76 -1.68
CA GLN A 23 28.97 -8.58 -2.40
C GLN A 23 28.94 -9.21 -3.80
N ASP A 24 28.25 -10.34 -3.96
CA ASP A 24 28.03 -11.04 -5.22
C ASP A 24 27.18 -10.25 -6.25
N VAL A 25 26.25 -9.40 -5.77
CA VAL A 25 25.43 -8.52 -6.60
C VAL A 25 26.28 -7.34 -7.10
N PHE A 26 27.03 -6.69 -6.22
CA PHE A 26 27.90 -5.57 -6.64
C PHE A 26 29.07 -6.04 -7.51
N ALA A 27 29.66 -7.20 -7.23
CA ALA A 27 30.70 -7.79 -8.07
C ALA A 27 30.18 -8.07 -9.49
N PHE A 28 28.96 -8.62 -9.61
CA PHE A 28 28.29 -8.82 -10.89
C PHE A 28 28.05 -7.49 -11.64
N ILE A 29 27.55 -6.47 -10.95
CA ILE A 29 27.29 -5.15 -11.57
C ILE A 29 28.59 -4.50 -12.03
N LEU A 30 29.64 -4.51 -11.21
CA LEU A 30 30.97 -4.02 -11.56
C LEU A 30 31.56 -4.76 -12.77
N GLN A 31 31.45 -6.10 -12.82
CA GLN A 31 31.88 -6.89 -13.97
C GLN A 31 31.10 -6.57 -15.24
N ALA A 32 29.78 -6.35 -15.14
CA ALA A 32 28.93 -5.99 -16.26
C ALA A 32 29.25 -4.59 -16.83
N LEU A 33 29.66 -3.64 -15.98
CA LEU A 33 30.03 -2.26 -16.36
C LEU A 33 31.47 -2.12 -16.88
N VAL A 34 32.41 -2.96 -16.44
CA VAL A 34 33.86 -2.86 -16.75
C VAL A 34 34.26 -3.61 -18.03
N GLY A 35 33.32 -4.27 -18.71
CA GLY A 35 33.55 -5.08 -19.91
C GLY A 35 34.19 -4.34 -21.10
N LYS A 36 35.04 -5.04 -21.87
CA LYS A 36 35.74 -4.50 -23.05
C LYS A 36 34.83 -4.23 -24.26
N HIS A 37 33.59 -4.74 -24.21
CA HIS A 37 32.49 -4.39 -25.10
C HIS A 37 31.42 -3.73 -24.21
N ARG A 38 31.01 -2.52 -24.59
CA ARG A 38 30.37 -1.54 -23.70
C ARG A 38 28.90 -1.87 -23.42
N ASP A 39 28.44 -1.37 -22.27
CA ASP A 39 27.03 -1.09 -21.91
C ASP A 39 26.05 -2.28 -21.96
N ASN A 40 26.33 -3.32 -21.18
CA ASN A 40 25.32 -4.34 -20.88
C ASN A 40 24.17 -3.73 -20.08
N VAL A 41 22.94 -3.93 -20.54
CA VAL A 41 21.72 -3.62 -19.77
C VAL A 41 21.68 -4.53 -18.54
N ILE A 42 21.60 -3.97 -17.34
CA ILE A 42 21.63 -4.78 -16.11
C ILE A 42 20.22 -4.91 -15.53
N VAL A 43 19.81 -6.13 -15.20
CA VAL A 43 18.49 -6.43 -14.64
C VAL A 43 18.62 -7.16 -13.29
N LEU A 44 18.24 -6.48 -12.22
CA LEU A 44 18.11 -7.03 -10.87
C LEU A 44 16.67 -7.47 -10.64
N TYR A 45 16.45 -8.76 -10.35
CA TYR A 45 15.10 -9.30 -10.15
C TYR A 45 15.03 -10.21 -8.92
N GLY A 46 13.83 -10.47 -8.42
CA GLY A 46 13.60 -11.26 -7.21
C GLY A 46 12.41 -10.71 -6.43
N GLN A 47 12.00 -11.39 -5.35
CA GLN A 47 10.80 -11.00 -4.59
C GLN A 47 10.78 -9.54 -4.13
N ARG A 48 9.57 -9.03 -3.89
CA ARG A 48 9.37 -7.82 -3.09
C ARG A 48 10.09 -7.97 -1.75
N ARG A 49 10.62 -6.87 -1.20
CA ARG A 49 11.31 -6.83 0.11
C ARG A 49 12.66 -7.61 0.25
N THR A 50 13.25 -8.16 -0.82
CA THR A 50 14.61 -8.77 -0.77
C THR A 50 15.79 -7.77 -0.75
N GLY A 51 15.49 -6.47 -0.73
CA GLY A 51 16.50 -5.40 -0.63
C GLY A 51 17.04 -4.86 -1.96
N LYS A 52 16.31 -5.04 -3.08
CA LYS A 52 16.68 -4.48 -4.40
C LYS A 52 16.91 -2.97 -4.33
N THR A 53 15.90 -2.20 -3.91
CA THR A 53 15.96 -0.74 -3.69
C THR A 53 17.11 -0.33 -2.78
N SER A 54 17.32 -1.06 -1.67
CA SER A 54 18.45 -0.83 -0.76
C SER A 54 19.80 -1.03 -1.48
N ALA A 55 19.93 -2.04 -2.33
CA ALA A 55 21.15 -2.27 -3.10
C ALA A 55 21.41 -1.16 -4.14
N LEU A 56 20.36 -0.58 -4.74
CA LEU A 56 20.48 0.61 -5.59
C LEU A 56 20.99 1.82 -4.78
N TYR A 57 20.48 2.05 -3.56
CA TYR A 57 20.98 3.11 -2.68
C TYR A 57 22.45 2.94 -2.25
N GLN A 58 22.99 1.72 -2.24
CA GLN A 58 24.42 1.49 -1.97
C GLN A 58 25.32 1.65 -3.20
N MET A 59 24.77 1.73 -4.41
CA MET A 59 25.55 1.78 -5.65
C MET A 59 26.55 2.95 -5.72
N PRO A 60 26.17 4.20 -5.37
CA PRO A 60 27.10 5.34 -5.45
C PRO A 60 28.31 5.21 -4.51
N ARG A 61 28.23 4.36 -3.48
CA ARG A 61 29.33 4.09 -2.53
C ARG A 61 30.28 2.96 -2.99
N ARG A 62 29.94 2.25 -4.08
CA ARG A 62 30.62 1.02 -4.50
C ARG A 62 31.08 1.01 -5.97
N LEU A 63 30.67 1.99 -6.77
CA LEU A 63 31.20 2.19 -8.12
C LEU A 63 32.39 3.16 -8.14
N ASP A 64 33.18 3.07 -9.21
CA ASP A 64 34.24 4.01 -9.53
C ASP A 64 33.70 5.41 -9.86
N ALA A 65 34.49 6.46 -9.60
CA ALA A 65 34.14 7.86 -9.85
C ALA A 65 33.83 8.20 -11.32
N ARG A 66 34.16 7.30 -12.26
CA ARG A 66 33.64 7.29 -13.64
C ARG A 66 32.12 7.31 -13.72
N TYR A 67 31.41 6.68 -12.79
CA TYR A 67 29.96 6.50 -12.87
C TYR A 67 29.21 7.48 -11.98
N VAL A 68 28.24 8.17 -12.59
CA VAL A 68 27.29 9.06 -11.92
C VAL A 68 25.96 8.32 -11.84
N CYS A 69 25.63 7.81 -10.67
CA CYS A 69 24.41 7.05 -10.43
C CYS A 69 23.23 8.00 -10.17
N VAL A 70 22.15 7.88 -10.95
CA VAL A 70 20.87 8.56 -10.69
C VAL A 70 19.83 7.48 -10.36
N PHE A 71 19.25 7.55 -9.16
CA PHE A 71 18.12 6.72 -8.76
C PHE A 71 16.80 7.33 -9.22
N ILE A 72 15.94 6.51 -9.84
CA ILE A 72 14.61 6.91 -10.32
C ILE A 72 13.62 5.82 -9.90
N ASP A 73 12.72 6.16 -8.98
CA ASP A 73 11.58 5.31 -8.62
C ASP A 73 10.47 5.53 -9.65
N LEU A 74 10.26 4.54 -10.53
CA LEU A 74 9.23 4.63 -11.56
C LEU A 74 7.82 4.58 -10.98
N HIS A 75 7.62 4.18 -9.71
CA HIS A 75 6.31 4.21 -9.03
C HIS A 75 5.88 5.62 -8.62
N GLY A 76 6.83 6.56 -8.49
CA GLY A 76 6.54 7.97 -8.15
C GLY A 76 6.20 8.88 -9.32
N LEU A 77 6.36 8.45 -10.58
CA LEU A 77 6.23 9.32 -11.77
C LEU A 77 4.82 9.33 -12.38
N ALA A 78 4.49 10.38 -13.13
CA ALA A 78 3.36 10.35 -14.06
C ALA A 78 3.83 9.77 -15.40
N LEU A 79 3.38 8.57 -15.74
CA LEU A 79 3.83 7.81 -16.91
C LEU A 79 2.71 7.75 -17.95
N GLU A 80 2.43 8.91 -18.57
CA GLU A 80 1.41 9.08 -19.60
C GLU A 80 2.05 9.68 -20.85
N GLY A 81 1.91 9.00 -21.98
CA GLY A 81 2.55 9.35 -23.26
C GLY A 81 4.09 9.27 -23.25
N LEU A 82 4.67 9.22 -24.45
CA LEU A 82 6.13 9.31 -24.62
C LEU A 82 6.69 10.68 -24.19
N ASP A 83 5.92 11.76 -24.37
CA ASP A 83 6.29 13.12 -23.95
C ASP A 83 6.37 13.25 -22.42
N GLY A 84 5.33 12.82 -21.71
CA GLY A 84 5.29 12.82 -20.25
C GLY A 84 6.36 11.92 -19.64
N PHE A 85 6.58 10.73 -20.21
CA PHE A 85 7.63 9.83 -19.77
C PHE A 85 9.03 10.44 -19.89
N LEU A 86 9.40 10.99 -21.06
CA LEU A 86 10.74 11.56 -21.26
C LEU A 86 10.94 12.86 -20.46
N TRP A 87 9.88 13.64 -20.26
CA TRP A 87 9.87 14.81 -19.39
C TRP A 87 10.16 14.44 -17.93
N GLU A 88 9.47 13.45 -17.36
CA GLU A 88 9.71 13.00 -15.99
C GLU A 88 11.06 12.31 -15.83
N LEU A 89 11.54 11.58 -16.85
CA LEU A 89 12.87 10.99 -16.88
C LEU A 89 13.96 12.08 -16.82
N ALA A 90 13.87 13.11 -17.67
CA ALA A 90 14.82 14.21 -17.72
C ALA A 90 14.83 15.03 -16.42
N ASN A 91 13.66 15.37 -15.87
CA ASN A 91 13.55 16.04 -14.58
C ASN A 91 14.08 15.21 -13.41
N SER A 92 13.93 13.89 -13.45
CA SER A 92 14.49 13.00 -12.43
C SER A 92 16.01 12.94 -12.49
N ILE A 93 16.59 12.96 -13.70
CA ILE A 93 18.04 13.10 -13.91
C ILE A 93 18.55 14.44 -13.39
N MET A 94 17.93 15.57 -13.76
CA MET A 94 18.31 16.89 -13.24
C MET A 94 18.25 16.96 -11.71
N ARG A 95 17.17 16.46 -11.10
CA ARG A 95 17.00 16.43 -9.64
C ARG A 95 18.07 15.58 -8.95
N GLY A 96 18.38 14.40 -9.49
CA GLY A 96 19.44 13.53 -8.97
C GLY A 96 20.83 14.16 -9.08
N LEU A 97 21.17 14.69 -10.25
CA LEU A 97 22.45 15.39 -10.50
C LEU A 97 22.66 16.58 -9.56
N ARG A 98 21.62 17.39 -9.34
CA ARG A 98 21.65 18.53 -8.42
C ARG A 98 21.79 18.11 -6.96
N ARG A 99 20.97 17.15 -6.52
CA ARG A 99 20.91 16.69 -5.11
C ARG A 99 22.19 15.97 -4.69
N ASP A 100 22.65 15.02 -5.51
CA ASP A 100 23.66 14.04 -5.10
C ASP A 100 25.08 14.44 -5.54
N TYR A 101 25.21 15.20 -6.65
CA TYR A 101 26.51 15.58 -7.24
C TYR A 101 26.72 17.09 -7.34
N ARG A 102 25.75 17.91 -6.92
CA ARG A 102 25.76 19.39 -7.02
C ARG A 102 25.99 19.89 -8.46
N VAL A 103 25.56 19.12 -9.45
CA VAL A 103 25.59 19.49 -10.86
C VAL A 103 24.26 20.15 -11.21
N GLU A 104 24.28 21.44 -11.52
CA GLU A 104 23.11 22.17 -12.03
C GLU A 104 23.13 22.21 -13.56
N LEU A 105 21.96 21.97 -14.16
CA LEU A 105 21.71 22.00 -15.59
C LEU A 105 20.71 23.11 -15.93
N PRO A 106 20.74 23.68 -17.15
CA PRO A 106 19.72 24.63 -17.61
C PRO A 106 18.29 24.09 -17.46
N PRO A 107 17.30 24.95 -17.19
CA PRO A 107 15.90 24.53 -17.04
C PRO A 107 15.33 24.01 -18.37
N LEU A 108 14.56 22.92 -18.31
CA LEU A 108 13.89 22.33 -19.47
C LEU A 108 12.55 23.02 -19.76
N ALA A 109 12.23 23.18 -21.04
CA ALA A 109 10.92 23.66 -21.50
C ALA A 109 9.97 22.48 -21.73
N ARG A 110 8.85 22.42 -20.98
CA ARG A 110 7.86 21.32 -21.12
C ARG A 110 7.25 21.27 -22.53
N ASP A 111 7.03 22.43 -23.13
CA ASP A 111 6.44 22.55 -24.47
C ASP A 111 7.32 21.90 -25.56
N ALA A 112 8.66 21.88 -25.38
CA ALA A 112 9.57 21.21 -26.29
C ALA A 112 9.38 19.68 -26.28
N PHE A 113 9.15 19.10 -25.10
CA PHE A 113 8.86 17.67 -24.95
C PHE A 113 7.50 17.31 -25.55
N HIS A 114 6.48 18.15 -25.36
CA HIS A 114 5.17 17.95 -25.98
C HIS A 114 5.21 18.07 -27.52
N ALA A 115 6.04 18.99 -28.05
CA ALA A 115 6.17 19.20 -29.49
C ALA A 115 7.01 18.12 -30.20
N ASN A 116 8.15 17.72 -29.62
CA ASN A 116 9.00 16.67 -30.16
C ASN A 116 9.80 15.95 -29.04
N PRO A 117 9.22 14.89 -28.43
CA PRO A 117 9.77 14.26 -27.22
C PRO A 117 11.22 13.76 -27.39
N ARG A 118 11.50 13.14 -28.53
CA ARG A 118 12.79 12.51 -28.82
C ARG A 118 13.87 13.56 -29.08
N HIS A 119 13.54 14.62 -29.82
CA HIS A 119 14.48 15.71 -30.08
C HIS A 119 14.83 16.48 -28.81
N ALA A 120 13.83 16.83 -28.00
CA ALA A 120 14.03 17.50 -26.72
C ALA A 120 14.91 16.66 -25.77
N PHE A 121 14.72 15.34 -25.73
CA PHE A 121 15.54 14.45 -24.91
C PHE A 121 16.97 14.25 -25.46
N GLU A 122 17.13 13.83 -26.72
CA GLU A 122 18.42 13.45 -27.31
C GLU A 122 19.29 14.60 -27.80
N ASN A 123 18.68 15.62 -28.41
CA ASN A 123 19.41 16.68 -29.11
C ASN A 123 19.53 17.96 -28.28
N GLU A 124 18.63 18.19 -27.32
CA GLU A 124 18.68 19.35 -26.43
C GLU A 124 19.16 18.96 -25.03
N PHE A 125 18.54 17.98 -24.36
CA PHE A 125 18.83 17.66 -22.96
C PHE A 125 20.11 16.81 -22.76
N LEU A 126 20.23 15.65 -23.40
CA LEU A 126 21.41 14.78 -23.21
C LEU A 126 22.77 15.48 -23.48
N PRO A 127 22.93 16.38 -24.48
CA PRO A 127 24.17 17.11 -24.68
C PRO A 127 24.53 18.05 -23.52
N GLN A 128 23.55 18.62 -22.83
CA GLN A 128 23.78 19.41 -21.61
C GLN A 128 24.30 18.53 -20.48
N VAL A 129 23.72 17.33 -20.33
CA VAL A 129 24.20 16.31 -19.37
C VAL A 129 25.64 15.93 -19.68
N TRP A 130 25.99 15.62 -20.94
CA TRP A 130 27.35 15.25 -21.33
C TRP A 130 28.36 16.39 -21.15
N SER A 131 27.96 17.63 -21.41
CA SER A 131 28.78 18.82 -21.13
C SER A 131 29.11 18.94 -19.65
N ALA A 132 28.14 18.73 -18.76
CA ALA A 132 28.33 18.82 -17.31
C ALA A 132 29.03 17.60 -16.68
N LEU A 133 28.91 16.41 -17.28
CA LEU A 133 29.52 15.17 -16.77
C LEU A 133 30.93 14.92 -17.32
N GLY A 134 31.26 15.41 -18.52
CA GLY A 134 32.52 15.15 -19.20
C GLY A 134 32.64 13.69 -19.63
N GLU A 135 33.80 13.07 -19.38
CA GLU A 135 34.07 11.65 -19.70
C GLU A 135 33.42 10.65 -18.73
N ARG A 136 32.56 11.12 -17.81
CA ARG A 136 31.82 10.25 -16.89
C ARG A 136 30.59 9.64 -17.56
N HIS A 137 30.25 8.43 -17.14
CA HIS A 137 29.07 7.70 -17.60
C HIS A 137 27.90 7.96 -16.62
N LEU A 138 26.71 8.18 -17.16
CA LEU A 138 25.47 8.26 -16.38
C LEU A 138 24.88 6.85 -16.23
N LEU A 139 24.67 6.40 -15.00
CA LEU A 139 23.98 5.14 -14.69
C LEU A 139 22.58 5.44 -14.17
N LEU A 140 21.56 5.17 -14.97
CA LEU A 140 20.16 5.28 -14.59
C LEU A 140 19.72 4.00 -13.85
N MET A 141 19.41 4.15 -12.57
CA MET A 141 18.93 3.08 -11.71
C MET A 141 17.42 3.18 -11.59
N LEU A 142 16.71 2.37 -12.39
CA LEU A 142 15.26 2.41 -12.54
C LEU A 142 14.60 1.35 -11.65
N ASP A 143 13.98 1.77 -10.54
CA ASP A 143 13.27 0.87 -9.62
C ASP A 143 11.79 0.72 -9.99
N GLU A 144 11.19 -0.40 -9.57
CA GLU A 144 9.82 -0.83 -9.89
C GLU A 144 9.49 -0.74 -11.39
N ALA A 145 10.44 -1.10 -12.26
CA ALA A 145 10.32 -0.94 -13.71
C ALA A 145 9.16 -1.73 -14.36
N ILE A 146 8.59 -2.71 -13.66
CA ILE A 146 7.35 -3.41 -14.05
C ILE A 146 6.21 -2.43 -14.39
N ARG A 147 6.19 -1.24 -13.79
CA ARG A 147 5.19 -0.21 -14.04
C ARG A 147 5.15 0.24 -15.51
N LEU A 148 6.26 0.16 -16.24
CA LEU A 148 6.32 0.44 -17.68
C LEU A 148 5.39 -0.52 -18.46
N GLN A 149 5.40 -1.81 -18.11
CA GLN A 149 4.47 -2.79 -18.67
C GLN A 149 3.01 -2.50 -18.26
N GLU A 150 2.78 -2.16 -16.99
CA GLU A 150 1.45 -1.88 -16.45
C GLU A 150 0.79 -0.67 -17.14
N GLN A 151 1.55 0.39 -17.44
CA GLN A 151 1.00 1.56 -18.16
C GLN A 151 0.72 1.27 -19.63
N VAL A 152 1.52 0.43 -20.30
CA VAL A 152 1.22 -0.03 -21.67
C VAL A 152 -0.04 -0.89 -21.69
N GLN A 153 -0.19 -1.81 -20.73
CA GLN A 153 -1.42 -2.60 -20.57
C GLN A 153 -2.65 -1.73 -20.27
N ALA A 154 -2.48 -0.68 -19.47
CA ALA A 154 -3.51 0.33 -19.19
C ALA A 154 -3.74 1.33 -20.34
N ARG A 155 -3.03 1.22 -21.47
CA ARG A 155 -3.08 2.12 -22.64
C ARG A 155 -2.75 3.59 -22.32
N LYS A 156 -1.99 3.83 -21.24
CA LYS A 156 -1.47 5.15 -20.85
C LYS A 156 -0.10 5.46 -21.47
N LEU A 157 0.62 4.42 -21.88
CA LEU A 157 1.93 4.50 -22.53
C LEU A 157 1.91 3.66 -23.80
N GLU A 158 2.59 4.11 -24.86
CA GLU A 158 2.64 3.40 -26.13
C GLU A 158 3.74 2.31 -26.11
N PRO A 159 3.52 1.11 -26.69
CA PRO A 159 4.54 0.05 -26.80
C PRO A 159 5.86 0.51 -27.45
N GLU A 160 5.78 1.49 -28.36
CA GLU A 160 6.90 2.17 -29.01
C GLU A 160 7.90 2.78 -28.00
N THR A 161 7.47 3.07 -26.77
CA THR A 161 8.34 3.52 -25.68
C THR A 161 9.42 2.48 -25.33
N PHE A 162 9.10 1.18 -25.42
CA PHE A 162 10.10 0.12 -25.18
C PHE A 162 11.12 0.06 -26.31
N ALA A 163 10.68 0.25 -27.56
CA ALA A 163 11.58 0.33 -28.71
C ALA A 163 12.49 1.57 -28.60
N TYR A 164 11.97 2.69 -28.09
CA TYR A 164 12.75 3.90 -27.90
C TYR A 164 13.76 3.80 -26.74
N LEU A 165 13.36 3.24 -25.58
CA LEU A 165 14.29 2.95 -24.49
C LEU A 165 15.42 2.03 -24.95
N ARG A 166 15.08 0.95 -25.67
CA ARG A 166 16.06 0.06 -26.28
C ARG A 166 17.01 0.79 -27.21
N TYR A 167 16.51 1.71 -28.04
CA TYR A 167 17.34 2.54 -28.90
C TYR A 167 18.34 3.39 -28.08
N LEU A 168 17.88 4.08 -27.01
CA LEU A 168 18.77 4.83 -26.12
C LEU A 168 19.85 3.93 -25.50
N MET A 169 19.48 2.72 -25.07
CA MET A 169 20.38 1.69 -24.52
C MET A 169 21.41 1.15 -25.53
N GLN A 170 21.13 1.24 -26.84
CA GLN A 170 22.00 0.72 -27.91
C GLN A 170 22.88 1.80 -28.57
N HIS A 171 22.48 3.08 -28.50
CA HIS A 171 23.11 4.16 -29.26
C HIS A 171 23.82 5.22 -28.40
N HIS A 172 23.78 5.14 -27.06
CA HIS A 172 24.44 6.09 -26.17
C HIS A 172 25.45 5.43 -25.21
N GLU A 173 26.72 5.37 -25.61
CA GLU A 173 27.81 4.69 -24.87
C GLU A 173 28.11 5.24 -23.45
N ARG A 174 27.56 6.42 -23.11
CA ARG A 174 27.67 7.04 -21.78
C ARG A 174 26.38 6.94 -20.96
N LEU A 175 25.33 6.32 -21.48
CA LEU A 175 24.01 6.18 -20.84
C LEU A 175 23.75 4.72 -20.49
N ASN A 176 24.11 4.33 -19.27
CA ASN A 176 23.98 2.97 -18.76
C ASN A 176 22.65 2.81 -17.99
N PHE A 177 22.11 1.59 -17.97
CA PHE A 177 20.81 1.29 -17.34
C PHE A 177 20.90 0.08 -16.40
N LEU A 178 20.38 0.27 -15.18
CA LEU A 178 20.22 -0.75 -14.15
C LEU A 178 18.75 -0.80 -13.72
N PHE A 179 18.03 -1.83 -14.15
CA PHE A 179 16.61 -2.02 -13.84
C PHE A 179 16.44 -2.90 -12.60
N ALA A 180 15.54 -2.54 -11.70
CA ALA A 180 15.10 -3.40 -10.60
C ALA A 180 13.62 -3.81 -10.79
N LEU A 181 13.37 -5.11 -10.63
CA LEU A 181 12.07 -5.74 -10.92
C LEU A 181 11.47 -6.40 -9.69
N GLY A 182 10.23 -6.01 -9.36
CA GLY A 182 9.43 -6.53 -8.26
C GLY A 182 9.04 -8.02 -8.38
N LYS A 183 8.73 -8.46 -9.60
CA LYS A 183 8.21 -9.79 -9.94
C LYS A 183 9.23 -10.64 -10.68
N GLY A 184 8.94 -11.95 -10.78
CA GLY A 184 9.73 -12.89 -11.56
C GLY A 184 9.62 -12.65 -13.08
N LEU A 185 10.62 -13.13 -13.83
CA LEU A 185 10.73 -12.95 -15.28
C LEU A 185 9.60 -13.68 -16.05
N GLU A 186 8.94 -14.64 -15.41
CA GLU A 186 7.85 -15.46 -15.96
C GLU A 186 6.57 -14.67 -16.24
N SER A 187 6.44 -13.46 -15.68
CA SER A 187 5.24 -12.61 -15.75
C SER A 187 5.34 -11.46 -16.77
N MET A 188 6.41 -11.42 -17.56
CA MET A 188 6.63 -10.41 -18.59
C MET A 188 5.80 -10.69 -19.85
N THR A 189 5.25 -9.65 -20.48
CA THR A 189 4.76 -9.80 -21.87
C THR A 189 5.93 -9.92 -22.85
N GLN A 190 5.66 -10.40 -24.05
CA GLN A 190 6.69 -10.57 -25.08
C GLN A 190 7.36 -9.23 -25.46
N GLU A 191 6.57 -8.14 -25.50
CA GLU A 191 7.04 -6.79 -25.80
C GLU A 191 7.96 -6.28 -24.69
N TYR A 192 7.56 -6.45 -23.42
CA TYR A 192 8.36 -6.00 -22.27
C TYR A 192 9.63 -6.85 -22.09
N ALA A 193 9.56 -8.16 -22.30
CA ALA A 193 10.74 -9.03 -22.33
C ALA A 193 11.73 -8.63 -23.45
N SER A 194 11.23 -8.11 -24.58
CA SER A 194 12.08 -7.67 -25.70
C SER A 194 13.01 -6.49 -25.33
N LEU A 195 12.59 -5.62 -24.40
CA LEU A 195 13.42 -4.51 -23.87
C LEU A 195 14.72 -5.02 -23.23
N PHE A 196 14.65 -6.18 -22.57
CA PHE A 196 15.76 -6.78 -21.83
C PHE A 196 16.46 -7.94 -22.56
N SER A 197 16.15 -8.17 -23.84
CA SER A 197 16.68 -9.30 -24.63
C SER A 197 18.21 -9.29 -24.84
N VAL A 198 18.89 -8.19 -24.52
CA VAL A 198 20.37 -8.05 -24.54
C VAL A 198 20.93 -7.87 -23.11
N GLY A 199 20.09 -8.02 -22.09
CA GLY A 199 20.45 -7.72 -20.70
C GLY A 199 21.10 -8.87 -19.94
N LEU A 200 21.92 -8.51 -18.95
CA LEU A 200 22.50 -9.41 -17.95
C LEU A 200 21.61 -9.43 -16.70
N TYR A 201 21.12 -10.62 -16.35
CA TYR A 201 20.16 -10.83 -15.27
C TYR A 201 20.85 -11.34 -13.99
N LYS A 202 20.49 -10.76 -12.84
CA LYS A 202 20.97 -11.19 -11.52
C LYS A 202 19.82 -11.27 -10.52
N LYS A 203 19.55 -12.49 -10.03
CA LYS A 203 18.58 -12.72 -8.96
C LYS A 203 19.10 -12.18 -7.63
N ILE A 204 18.27 -11.41 -6.92
CA ILE A 204 18.45 -10.99 -5.53
C ILE A 204 17.46 -11.79 -4.68
N SER A 205 17.91 -12.97 -4.23
CA SER A 205 17.20 -13.85 -3.29
C SER A 205 17.45 -13.41 -1.83
N PHE A 206 17.36 -14.29 -0.83
CA PHE A 206 17.57 -13.96 0.58
C PHE A 206 19.06 -13.72 0.93
N LEU A 207 19.37 -13.34 2.17
CA LEU A 207 20.75 -13.20 2.62
C LEU A 207 21.39 -14.58 2.83
N GLY A 208 22.67 -14.70 2.45
CA GLY A 208 23.48 -15.83 2.88
C GLY A 208 23.62 -15.86 4.40
N ARG A 209 23.80 -17.07 4.97
CA ARG A 209 23.79 -17.33 6.41
C ARG A 209 24.64 -16.34 7.23
N ASP A 210 25.87 -16.08 6.81
CA ASP A 210 26.78 -15.19 7.55
C ASP A 210 26.29 -13.73 7.56
N ALA A 211 25.73 -13.25 6.44
CA ALA A 211 25.15 -11.91 6.34
C ALA A 211 23.84 -11.78 7.14
N ALA A 212 23.04 -12.85 7.20
CA ALA A 212 21.85 -12.90 8.05
C ALA A 212 22.24 -12.92 9.55
N LEU A 213 23.23 -13.71 9.95
CA LEU A 213 23.75 -13.73 11.33
C LEU A 213 24.36 -12.40 11.74
N ALA A 214 25.11 -11.74 10.84
CA ALA A 214 25.62 -10.39 11.07
C ALA A 214 24.48 -9.39 11.30
N LEU A 215 23.44 -9.41 10.45
CA LEU A 215 22.24 -8.60 10.61
C LEU A 215 21.52 -8.85 11.95
N ILE A 216 21.46 -10.10 12.42
CA ILE A 216 20.79 -10.49 13.69
C ILE A 216 21.57 -10.03 14.93
N THR A 217 22.90 -9.87 14.84
CA THR A 217 23.77 -9.75 16.02
C THR A 217 24.48 -8.40 16.13
N GLN A 218 25.02 -7.86 15.04
CA GLN A 218 25.83 -6.62 15.07
C GLN A 218 25.03 -5.39 15.52
N PRO A 219 23.77 -5.16 15.11
CA PRO A 219 23.02 -3.97 15.53
C PRO A 219 22.69 -3.92 17.03
N VAL A 220 22.82 -5.05 17.74
CA VAL A 220 22.39 -5.19 19.15
C VAL A 220 23.49 -5.65 20.10
N GLN A 221 24.73 -5.78 19.64
CA GLN A 221 25.87 -6.28 20.42
C GLN A 221 26.18 -5.46 21.69
N GLU A 222 25.78 -4.18 21.73
CA GLU A 222 25.93 -3.29 22.90
C GLU A 222 24.76 -3.38 23.90
N PHE A 223 23.67 -4.06 23.53
CA PHE A 223 22.42 -4.13 24.30
C PHE A 223 22.19 -5.52 24.92
N TYR A 224 22.38 -6.59 24.13
CA TYR A 224 22.20 -7.97 24.58
C TYR A 224 22.97 -8.96 23.71
N ARG A 225 23.31 -10.11 24.29
CA ARG A 225 23.80 -11.26 23.53
C ARG A 225 22.62 -12.02 22.90
N VAL A 226 22.78 -12.50 21.67
CA VAL A 226 21.84 -13.46 21.07
C VAL A 226 22.42 -14.86 21.21
N ALA A 227 21.74 -15.78 21.89
CA ALA A 227 22.17 -17.16 22.07
C ALA A 227 22.14 -17.94 20.74
N ASP A 228 22.96 -18.98 20.59
CA ASP A 228 23.04 -19.71 19.31
C ASP A 228 21.72 -20.41 18.94
N ALA A 229 20.97 -20.92 19.92
CA ALA A 229 19.62 -21.46 19.69
C ALA A 229 18.64 -20.39 19.15
N ALA A 230 18.75 -19.14 19.64
CA ALA A 230 17.94 -18.03 19.16
C ALA A 230 18.33 -17.64 17.72
N ARG A 231 19.64 -17.60 17.41
CA ARG A 231 20.16 -17.35 16.05
C ARG A 231 19.63 -18.37 15.05
N GLU A 232 19.76 -19.66 15.35
CA GLU A 232 19.22 -20.72 14.49
C GLU A 232 17.70 -20.61 14.36
N ARG A 233 16.97 -20.29 15.44
CA ARG A 233 15.51 -20.19 15.36
C ARG A 233 15.05 -19.00 14.50
N ILE A 234 15.70 -17.84 14.62
CA ILE A 234 15.46 -16.68 13.74
C ILE A 234 15.75 -17.04 12.27
N LEU A 235 16.84 -17.77 12.00
CA LEU A 235 17.16 -18.25 10.65
C LEU A 235 16.13 -19.26 10.14
N GLN A 236 15.64 -20.19 10.95
CA GLN A 236 14.60 -21.15 10.56
C GLN A 236 13.26 -20.46 10.24
N ILE A 237 12.93 -19.38 10.96
CA ILE A 237 11.67 -18.66 10.76
C ILE A 237 11.74 -17.78 9.49
N THR A 238 12.87 -17.11 9.28
CA THR A 238 13.01 -16.03 8.29
C THR A 238 13.84 -16.39 7.05
N SER A 239 14.61 -17.47 7.10
CA SER A 239 15.58 -17.92 6.07
C SER A 239 16.53 -16.83 5.58
N GLY A 240 16.88 -15.88 6.45
CA GLY A 240 17.70 -14.71 6.07
C GLY A 240 17.01 -13.75 5.10
N HIS A 241 15.69 -13.82 4.94
CA HIS A 241 14.94 -12.84 4.15
C HIS A 241 15.05 -11.45 4.83
N PRO A 242 15.68 -10.43 4.20
CA PRO A 242 16.06 -9.19 4.88
C PRO A 242 14.95 -8.51 5.68
N TYR A 243 13.77 -8.34 5.08
CA TYR A 243 12.62 -7.72 5.75
C TYR A 243 12.10 -8.54 6.93
N TYR A 244 11.86 -9.84 6.78
CA TYR A 244 11.35 -10.67 7.88
C TYR A 244 12.39 -10.87 8.99
N THR A 245 13.68 -10.96 8.66
CA THR A 245 14.77 -10.98 9.65
C THR A 245 14.78 -9.68 10.46
N GLN A 246 14.74 -8.51 9.80
CA GLN A 246 14.64 -7.22 10.52
C GLN A 246 13.34 -7.07 11.30
N LEU A 247 12.20 -7.51 10.77
CA LEU A 247 10.91 -7.40 11.44
C LEU A 247 10.85 -8.25 12.71
N LEU A 248 11.34 -9.50 12.65
CA LEU A 248 11.41 -10.37 13.82
C LEU A 248 12.37 -9.80 14.88
N CYS A 249 13.56 -9.36 14.46
CA CYS A 249 14.53 -8.76 15.39
C CYS A 249 14.06 -7.41 15.96
N HIS A 250 13.27 -6.63 15.21
CA HIS A 250 12.62 -5.42 15.68
C HIS A 250 11.62 -5.74 16.82
N SER A 251 10.79 -6.78 16.66
CA SER A 251 9.87 -7.25 17.71
C SER A 251 10.62 -7.74 18.95
N ILE A 252 11.69 -8.54 18.78
CA ILE A 252 12.58 -8.98 19.86
C ILE A 252 13.13 -7.78 20.63
N PHE A 253 13.64 -6.77 19.93
CA PHE A 253 14.24 -5.59 20.57
C PHE A 253 13.21 -4.77 21.36
N ASN A 254 12.00 -4.56 20.83
CA ASN A 254 10.92 -3.88 21.55
C ASN A 254 10.53 -4.65 22.83
N ARG A 255 10.47 -5.98 22.77
CA ARG A 255 10.25 -6.82 23.97
C ARG A 255 11.40 -6.68 24.96
N TRP A 256 12.65 -6.68 24.49
CA TRP A 256 13.85 -6.50 25.30
C TRP A 256 13.89 -5.15 26.03
N GLN A 257 13.38 -4.07 25.44
CA GLN A 257 13.31 -2.76 26.12
C GLN A 257 12.58 -2.83 27.47
N HIS A 258 11.61 -3.75 27.62
CA HIS A 258 10.89 -4.00 28.87
C HIS A 258 11.55 -5.05 29.78
N THR A 259 12.11 -6.14 29.23
CA THR A 259 12.70 -7.23 30.05
C THR A 259 14.13 -6.94 30.49
N ARG A 260 14.90 -6.19 29.69
CA ARG A 260 16.33 -5.89 29.86
C ARG A 260 17.19 -7.13 30.12
N ALA A 261 16.82 -8.27 29.53
CA ALA A 261 17.59 -9.50 29.59
C ALA A 261 19.00 -9.32 29.00
N ALA A 262 20.01 -9.93 29.62
CA ALA A 262 21.40 -9.85 29.15
C ALA A 262 21.68 -10.75 27.93
N GLU A 263 20.90 -11.83 27.78
CA GLU A 263 20.92 -12.74 26.64
C GLU A 263 19.48 -13.01 26.19
N ILE A 264 19.28 -13.13 24.88
CA ILE A 264 18.02 -13.51 24.22
C ILE A 264 18.12 -14.97 23.78
N ASP A 265 17.15 -15.78 24.20
CA ASP A 265 17.08 -17.22 23.90
C ASP A 265 16.03 -17.58 22.84
N ALA A 266 15.82 -18.88 22.60
CA ALA A 266 14.85 -19.34 21.61
C ALA A 266 13.38 -19.12 22.05
N ALA A 267 13.08 -19.08 23.35
CA ALA A 267 11.74 -18.82 23.86
C ALA A 267 11.37 -17.34 23.71
N ASP A 268 12.32 -16.42 23.86
CA ASP A 268 12.13 -15.00 23.52
C ASP A 268 11.80 -14.79 22.03
N VAL A 269 12.43 -15.58 21.14
CA VAL A 269 12.12 -15.57 19.69
C VAL A 269 10.69 -16.05 19.46
N GLU A 270 10.28 -17.19 20.04
CA GLU A 270 8.92 -17.73 19.88
C GLU A 270 7.85 -16.75 20.40
N ALA A 271 8.12 -16.07 21.51
CA ALA A 271 7.19 -15.13 22.14
C ALA A 271 6.81 -13.93 21.26
N VAL A 272 7.53 -13.65 20.17
CA VAL A 272 7.24 -12.56 19.23
C VAL A 272 6.87 -13.02 17.81
N VAL A 273 6.76 -14.33 17.55
CA VAL A 273 6.44 -14.84 16.20
C VAL A 273 5.04 -14.42 15.75
N GLU A 274 4.05 -14.52 16.64
CA GLU A 274 2.67 -14.13 16.32
C GLU A 274 2.55 -12.63 16.04
N GLU A 275 3.16 -11.79 16.88
CA GLU A 275 3.27 -10.34 16.68
C GLU A 275 3.99 -10.02 15.35
N THR A 276 5.00 -10.79 14.98
CA THR A 276 5.76 -10.60 13.73
C THR A 276 4.94 -10.99 12.50
N VAL A 277 4.10 -12.02 12.57
CA VAL A 277 3.12 -12.35 11.51
C VAL A 277 2.10 -11.22 11.35
N GLU A 278 1.62 -10.66 12.46
CA GLU A 278 0.68 -9.52 12.44
C GLU A 278 1.33 -8.28 11.82
N ARG A 279 2.53 -7.88 12.27
CA ARG A 279 3.27 -6.74 11.68
C ARG A 279 3.65 -7.01 10.21
N GLY A 280 3.84 -8.28 9.85
CA GLY A 280 4.15 -8.73 8.49
C GLY A 280 2.95 -8.83 7.56
N LEU A 281 1.71 -8.68 8.07
CA LEU A 281 0.46 -9.06 7.42
C LEU A 281 0.32 -8.56 5.98
N ALA A 282 0.61 -7.29 5.72
CA ALA A 282 0.48 -6.71 4.37
C ALA A 282 1.42 -7.38 3.34
N VAL A 283 2.62 -7.79 3.76
CA VAL A 283 3.59 -8.46 2.86
C VAL A 283 3.25 -9.94 2.69
N LEU A 284 2.85 -10.61 3.77
CA LEU A 284 2.45 -12.03 3.76
C LEU A 284 1.15 -12.26 2.96
N LYS A 285 0.16 -11.36 3.11
CA LYS A 285 -1.05 -11.36 2.28
C LYS A 285 -0.72 -11.06 0.81
N HIS A 286 0.18 -10.13 0.52
CA HIS A 286 0.54 -9.81 -0.87
C HIS A 286 1.15 -11.00 -1.62
N VAL A 287 2.02 -11.80 -0.97
CA VAL A 287 2.55 -13.05 -1.55
C VAL A 287 1.41 -14.02 -1.89
N TRP A 288 0.38 -14.11 -1.03
CA TRP A 288 -0.80 -14.92 -1.27
C TRP A 288 -1.65 -14.40 -2.43
N GLU A 289 -1.99 -13.11 -2.48
CA GLU A 289 -2.85 -12.56 -3.54
C GLU A 289 -2.19 -12.55 -4.91
N GLU A 290 -0.85 -12.44 -4.98
CA GLU A 290 -0.10 -12.65 -6.21
C GLU A 290 -0.02 -14.12 -6.64
N SER A 291 -0.52 -15.07 -5.86
CA SER A 291 -0.47 -16.49 -6.22
C SER A 291 -1.71 -16.95 -6.99
N ALA A 292 -1.47 -17.70 -8.05
CA ALA A 292 -2.52 -18.30 -8.88
C ALA A 292 -3.35 -19.33 -8.08
N PRO A 293 -4.59 -19.68 -8.49
CA PRO A 293 -5.44 -20.62 -7.76
C PRO A 293 -4.78 -21.96 -7.43
N ALA A 294 -4.01 -22.53 -8.37
CA ALA A 294 -3.24 -23.75 -8.15
C ALA A 294 -2.09 -23.57 -7.14
N GLU A 295 -1.47 -22.38 -7.11
CA GLU A 295 -0.44 -22.05 -6.13
C GLU A 295 -1.03 -21.88 -4.73
N LYS A 296 -2.11 -21.09 -4.58
CA LYS A 296 -2.82 -20.92 -3.29
C LYS A 296 -3.26 -22.28 -2.72
N ALA A 297 -3.75 -23.19 -3.56
CA ALA A 297 -4.04 -24.56 -3.17
C ALA A 297 -2.79 -25.30 -2.66
N LEU A 298 -1.69 -25.31 -3.40
CA LEU A 298 -0.46 -26.01 -2.97
C LEU A 298 0.12 -25.43 -1.67
N LEU A 299 0.05 -24.11 -1.48
CA LEU A 299 0.46 -23.45 -0.24
C LEU A 299 -0.45 -23.86 0.93
N ALA A 300 -1.77 -23.85 0.77
CA ALA A 300 -2.70 -24.34 1.79
C ALA A 300 -2.47 -25.83 2.13
N GLY A 301 -2.27 -26.67 1.12
CA GLY A 301 -1.98 -28.10 1.30
C GLY A 301 -0.65 -28.36 2.00
N ALA A 302 0.39 -27.59 1.70
CA ALA A 302 1.68 -27.66 2.39
C ALA A 302 1.57 -27.21 3.85
N ALA A 303 0.87 -26.10 4.13
CA ALA A 303 0.63 -25.64 5.50
C ALA A 303 -0.19 -26.66 6.31
N ALA A 304 -1.21 -27.27 5.70
CA ALA A 304 -2.00 -28.34 6.31
C ALA A 304 -1.17 -29.59 6.61
N ALA A 305 -0.31 -30.03 5.68
CA ALA A 305 0.55 -31.20 5.85
C ALA A 305 1.66 -31.01 6.91
N MET A 306 2.12 -29.76 7.10
CA MET A 306 3.09 -29.39 8.14
C MET A 306 2.42 -29.18 9.51
N GLY A 307 1.18 -28.71 9.54
CA GLY A 307 0.49 -28.26 10.75
C GLY A 307 0.83 -26.83 11.14
N GLY A 308 0.15 -26.30 12.16
CA GLY A 308 0.20 -24.88 12.54
C GLY A 308 1.20 -24.48 13.62
N ALA A 309 1.87 -25.43 14.29
CA ALA A 309 2.76 -25.13 15.41
C ALA A 309 4.07 -24.43 14.97
N PRO A 310 4.79 -23.74 15.87
CA PRO A 310 6.15 -23.29 15.62
C PRO A 310 7.11 -24.49 15.43
N GLY A 311 8.12 -24.36 14.56
CA GLY A 311 9.07 -25.43 14.24
C GLY A 311 8.56 -26.49 13.25
N SER A 312 7.28 -26.45 12.86
CA SER A 312 6.63 -27.41 11.95
C SER A 312 7.00 -27.28 10.46
N ASN A 313 7.86 -26.35 10.04
CA ASN A 313 8.24 -26.13 8.63
C ASN A 313 9.19 -27.23 8.07
N GLN A 314 8.88 -28.49 8.34
CA GLN A 314 9.64 -29.64 7.87
C GLN A 314 9.32 -29.93 6.40
N PRO A 315 10.29 -30.41 5.58
CA PRO A 315 10.03 -30.72 4.18
C PRO A 315 9.01 -31.85 3.98
N VAL A 316 7.88 -31.56 3.34
CA VAL A 316 6.81 -32.54 3.04
C VAL A 316 6.86 -33.00 1.58
N THR A 317 6.37 -34.21 1.31
CA THR A 317 6.28 -34.73 -0.07
C THR A 317 5.10 -34.13 -0.85
N PRO A 318 5.15 -34.09 -2.19
CA PRO A 318 4.01 -33.75 -3.02
C PRO A 318 2.76 -34.60 -2.76
N ASP A 319 2.94 -35.86 -2.35
CA ASP A 319 1.85 -36.76 -2.01
C ASP A 319 1.18 -36.40 -0.68
N ALA A 320 1.94 -35.92 0.32
CA ALA A 320 1.38 -35.40 1.56
C ALA A 320 0.56 -34.12 1.31
N ILE A 321 1.07 -33.21 0.46
CA ILE A 321 0.34 -32.01 0.02
C ILE A 321 -0.95 -32.39 -0.73
N ALA A 322 -0.87 -33.35 -1.65
CA ALA A 322 -2.03 -33.84 -2.40
C ALA A 322 -3.05 -34.56 -1.50
N HIS A 323 -2.60 -35.29 -0.47
CA HIS A 323 -3.47 -35.92 0.52
C HIS A 323 -4.22 -34.88 1.35
N ALA A 324 -3.52 -33.86 1.87
CA ALA A 324 -4.13 -32.77 2.62
C ALA A 324 -5.17 -31.99 1.79
N LEU A 325 -4.87 -31.70 0.52
CA LEU A 325 -5.83 -31.08 -0.40
C LEU A 325 -7.05 -31.96 -0.70
N LYS A 326 -6.84 -33.28 -0.82
CA LYS A 326 -7.94 -34.23 -1.05
C LYS A 326 -8.91 -34.29 0.13
N GLN A 327 -8.43 -34.13 1.37
CA GLN A 327 -9.30 -34.02 2.55
C GLN A 327 -10.23 -32.79 2.47
N GLN A 328 -9.78 -31.71 1.82
CA GLN A 328 -10.57 -30.50 1.56
C GLN A 328 -11.37 -30.55 0.24
N ASN A 329 -11.48 -31.73 -0.39
CA ASN A 329 -12.14 -31.94 -1.68
C ASN A 329 -11.56 -31.10 -2.84
N ILE A 330 -10.25 -30.80 -2.80
CA ILE A 330 -9.53 -30.07 -3.86
C ILE A 330 -8.61 -31.05 -4.59
N VAL A 331 -8.70 -31.06 -5.93
CA VAL A 331 -7.81 -31.85 -6.80
C VAL A 331 -7.24 -30.94 -7.88
N VAL A 332 -5.96 -30.58 -7.74
CA VAL A 332 -5.25 -29.75 -8.73
C VAL A 332 -4.76 -30.62 -9.89
N PRO A 333 -5.09 -30.30 -11.17
CA PRO A 333 -4.61 -31.03 -12.35
C PRO A 333 -3.07 -31.12 -12.40
N SER A 334 -2.53 -32.18 -13.01
CA SER A 334 -1.08 -32.43 -13.03
C SER A 334 -0.28 -31.33 -13.74
N ALA A 335 -0.81 -30.78 -14.83
CA ALA A 335 -0.18 -29.68 -15.57
C ALA A 335 -0.08 -28.40 -14.72
N GLU A 336 -1.20 -27.95 -14.14
CA GLU A 336 -1.24 -26.76 -13.28
C GLU A 336 -0.41 -26.94 -12.01
N ARG A 337 -0.47 -28.13 -11.39
CA ARG A 337 0.36 -28.47 -10.23
C ARG A 337 1.86 -28.33 -10.52
N THR A 338 2.28 -28.83 -11.69
CA THR A 338 3.69 -28.75 -12.13
C THR A 338 4.11 -27.31 -12.36
N GLN A 339 3.25 -26.49 -12.97
CA GLN A 339 3.53 -25.08 -13.19
C GLN A 339 3.55 -24.27 -11.88
N ALA A 340 2.62 -24.55 -10.97
CA ALA A 340 2.54 -23.92 -9.66
C ALA A 340 3.79 -24.20 -8.80
N TYR A 341 4.27 -25.46 -8.72
CA TYR A 341 5.53 -25.75 -8.04
C TYR A 341 6.73 -25.02 -8.65
N LYS A 342 6.84 -24.99 -10.00
CA LYS A 342 7.91 -24.24 -10.68
C LYS A 342 7.90 -22.75 -10.33
N SER A 343 6.72 -22.13 -10.38
CA SER A 343 6.52 -20.72 -10.04
C SER A 343 6.85 -20.43 -8.57
N LEU A 344 6.33 -21.23 -7.63
CA LEU A 344 6.59 -21.07 -6.19
C LEU A 344 8.06 -21.26 -5.80
N LEU A 345 8.78 -22.16 -6.49
CA LEU A 345 10.24 -22.31 -6.34
C LEU A 345 11.01 -21.14 -6.98
N ALA A 346 10.67 -20.74 -8.21
CA ALA A 346 11.33 -19.63 -8.91
C ALA A 346 11.20 -18.30 -8.15
N ARG A 347 10.03 -18.08 -7.54
CA ARG A 347 9.70 -16.95 -6.67
C ARG A 347 10.28 -17.09 -5.24
N ASP A 348 11.01 -18.13 -4.87
CA ASP A 348 11.48 -18.37 -3.48
C ASP A 348 10.35 -18.32 -2.42
N VAL A 349 9.14 -18.80 -2.74
CA VAL A 349 8.02 -18.90 -1.77
C VAL A 349 8.03 -20.27 -1.10
N LEU A 350 8.26 -21.32 -1.89
CA LEU A 350 8.64 -22.65 -1.42
C LEU A 350 10.13 -22.87 -1.68
N SER A 351 10.73 -23.77 -0.92
CA SER A 351 12.10 -24.26 -1.09
C SER A 351 12.15 -25.79 -1.09
N GLY A 352 13.09 -26.36 -1.83
CA GLY A 352 13.29 -27.80 -1.96
C GLY A 352 13.25 -28.29 -3.41
N GLY A 353 12.83 -29.53 -3.61
CA GLY A 353 12.78 -30.16 -4.94
C GLY A 353 12.01 -31.49 -4.96
N GLU A 354 12.48 -32.49 -4.20
CA GLU A 354 11.72 -33.74 -3.96
C GLU A 354 10.75 -33.60 -2.78
N HIS A 355 11.21 -32.91 -1.74
CA HIS A 355 10.41 -32.46 -0.59
C HIS A 355 10.35 -30.94 -0.59
N PHE A 356 9.26 -30.37 -0.07
CA PHE A 356 8.95 -28.94 -0.11
C PHE A 356 8.71 -28.40 1.31
N CYS A 357 9.34 -27.28 1.64
CA CYS A 357 9.02 -26.47 2.82
C CYS A 357 8.77 -25.02 2.40
N PHE A 358 8.19 -24.21 3.30
CA PHE A 358 8.08 -22.77 3.05
C PHE A 358 9.46 -22.14 3.14
N ALA A 359 9.81 -21.32 2.16
CA ALA A 359 11.07 -20.59 2.17
C ALA A 359 11.10 -19.56 3.31
N VAL A 360 9.93 -19.07 3.78
CA VAL A 360 9.79 -18.26 5.00
C VAL A 360 8.65 -18.84 5.85
N ASP A 361 8.97 -19.31 7.07
CA ASP A 361 8.01 -19.98 7.97
C ASP A 361 6.82 -19.07 8.35
N LEU A 362 7.05 -17.75 8.44
CA LEU A 362 5.98 -16.78 8.68
C LEU A 362 4.83 -16.86 7.66
N GLN A 363 5.10 -17.27 6.41
CA GLN A 363 4.05 -17.47 5.40
C GLN A 363 3.18 -18.68 5.75
N ARG A 364 3.76 -19.79 6.22
CA ARG A 364 3.02 -20.96 6.70
C ARG A 364 2.13 -20.59 7.88
N ILE A 365 2.71 -19.92 8.89
CA ILE A 365 2.00 -19.52 10.11
C ILE A 365 0.86 -18.56 9.77
N TRP A 366 1.08 -17.63 8.84
CA TRP A 366 0.04 -16.75 8.30
C TRP A 366 -1.10 -17.53 7.63
N ILE A 367 -0.79 -18.52 6.76
CA ILE A 367 -1.81 -19.37 6.13
C ILE A 367 -2.62 -20.13 7.18
N CYS A 368 -1.97 -20.75 8.16
CA CYS A 368 -2.65 -21.47 9.24
C CYS A 368 -3.56 -20.56 10.10
N LYS A 369 -3.21 -19.28 10.26
CA LYS A 369 -3.99 -18.31 11.05
C LYS A 369 -5.13 -17.67 10.24
N TYR A 370 -4.88 -17.23 9.01
CA TYR A 370 -5.79 -16.37 8.23
C TYR A 370 -6.34 -16.98 6.93
N ALA A 371 -5.59 -17.84 6.23
CA ALA A 371 -5.98 -18.45 4.97
C ALA A 371 -6.17 -19.96 5.13
N ARG A 372 -7.07 -20.34 6.04
CA ARG A 372 -7.24 -21.74 6.48
C ARG A 372 -7.55 -22.67 5.30
N PRO A 373 -7.03 -23.91 5.29
CA PRO A 373 -7.31 -24.91 4.25
C PRO A 373 -8.80 -25.25 4.06
N GLU A 374 -9.65 -24.91 5.03
CA GLU A 374 -11.11 -25.05 4.98
C GLU A 374 -11.76 -24.01 4.04
N TRP A 375 -11.23 -22.78 4.00
CA TRP A 375 -11.82 -21.64 3.26
C TRP A 375 -11.27 -21.49 1.84
N ILE A 376 -10.08 -22.05 1.57
CA ILE A 376 -9.44 -21.91 0.25
C ILE A 376 -10.33 -22.48 -0.88
N ARG A 377 -11.14 -23.51 -0.60
CA ARG A 377 -12.04 -24.10 -1.60
C ARG A 377 -13.03 -23.08 -2.18
N ASP A 378 -13.52 -22.16 -1.35
CA ASP A 378 -14.47 -21.13 -1.75
C ASP A 378 -13.77 -19.98 -2.49
N GLU A 379 -12.61 -19.56 -1.99
CA GLU A 379 -11.74 -18.56 -2.64
C GLU A 379 -11.32 -18.97 -4.06
N ILE A 380 -10.95 -20.25 -4.26
CA ILE A 380 -10.61 -20.79 -5.59
C ILE A 380 -11.76 -21.55 -6.27
N ALA A 381 -13.02 -21.37 -5.84
CA ALA A 381 -14.16 -22.16 -6.33
C ALA A 381 -14.35 -22.10 -7.86
N ALA A 382 -14.01 -20.97 -8.49
CA ALA A 382 -14.05 -20.83 -9.94
C ALA A 382 -13.05 -21.77 -10.64
N ALA A 383 -11.81 -21.84 -10.15
CA ALA A 383 -10.79 -22.75 -10.66
C ALA A 383 -11.11 -24.21 -10.33
N VAL A 384 -11.58 -24.52 -9.12
CA VAL A 384 -12.02 -25.89 -8.75
C VAL A 384 -13.14 -26.39 -9.68
N ARG A 385 -14.10 -25.53 -10.05
CA ARG A 385 -15.11 -25.86 -11.06
C ARG A 385 -14.47 -26.16 -12.42
N GLN A 386 -13.55 -25.31 -12.90
CA GLN A 386 -12.84 -25.54 -14.17
C GLN A 386 -12.03 -26.85 -14.15
N TRP A 387 -11.31 -27.16 -13.08
CA TRP A 387 -10.55 -28.40 -12.92
C TRP A 387 -11.43 -29.65 -12.91
N SER A 388 -12.63 -29.55 -12.32
CA SER A 388 -13.61 -30.64 -12.33
C SER A 388 -14.22 -30.89 -13.72
N VAL A 389 -14.17 -29.90 -14.62
CA VAL A 389 -14.59 -30.00 -16.03
C VAL A 389 -13.36 -30.29 -16.91
N SER A 390 -12.75 -31.46 -16.70
CA SER A 390 -11.90 -32.06 -17.75
C SER A 390 -12.81 -32.74 -18.80
N PRO A 391 -12.47 -32.68 -20.10
CA PRO A 391 -13.31 -33.26 -21.15
C PRO A 391 -13.46 -34.77 -20.97
N PRO A 392 -14.56 -35.38 -21.46
CA PRO A 392 -14.66 -36.83 -21.49
C PRO A 392 -13.46 -37.42 -22.24
N PRO A 393 -12.98 -38.63 -21.88
CA PRO A 393 -11.98 -39.31 -22.69
C PRO A 393 -12.51 -39.41 -24.13
N PRO A 394 -11.65 -39.26 -25.17
CA PRO A 394 -12.10 -39.38 -26.54
C PRO A 394 -12.87 -40.70 -26.69
N PRO A 395 -14.03 -40.71 -27.38
CA PRO A 395 -14.82 -41.91 -27.50
C PRO A 395 -13.92 -43.02 -28.02
N ARG A 396 -13.96 -44.20 -27.39
CA ARG A 396 -13.32 -45.38 -27.95
C ARG A 396 -13.92 -45.56 -29.34
N LEU A 397 -13.13 -45.22 -30.37
CA LEU A 397 -13.42 -45.63 -31.73
C LEU A 397 -13.50 -47.14 -31.68
N LEU A 398 -14.73 -47.66 -31.77
CA LEU A 398 -14.96 -49.06 -32.08
C LEU A 398 -14.29 -49.28 -33.43
N SER A 399 -13.17 -49.98 -33.41
CA SER A 399 -12.51 -50.43 -34.63
C SER A 399 -13.56 -51.15 -35.47
N PRO A 400 -13.86 -50.70 -36.71
CA PRO A 400 -14.76 -51.45 -37.57
C PRO A 400 -14.16 -52.86 -37.77
N GLU A 401 -14.99 -53.88 -37.59
CA GLU A 401 -14.60 -55.26 -37.88
C GLU A 401 -14.28 -55.38 -39.37
N TYR A 402 -12.99 -55.39 -39.70
CA TYR A 402 -12.52 -55.76 -41.03
C TYR A 402 -12.14 -57.25 -41.06
N PRO A 403 -12.48 -57.99 -42.13
CA PRO A 403 -12.31 -59.44 -42.13
C PRO A 403 -10.86 -59.90 -41.98
N THR A 404 -10.69 -61.05 -41.33
CA THR A 404 -9.38 -61.64 -41.02
C THR A 404 -8.56 -61.98 -42.28
N ALA A 405 -7.37 -61.40 -42.39
CA ALA A 405 -6.29 -61.89 -43.22
C ALA A 405 -5.02 -62.13 -42.37
N ARG A 406 -4.64 -63.41 -42.19
CA ARG A 406 -3.27 -63.85 -41.88
C ARG A 406 -2.52 -64.01 -43.22
N PRO A 407 -1.17 -64.14 -43.30
CA PRO A 407 -0.12 -64.26 -42.26
C PRO A 407 1.00 -63.18 -42.52
N PRO A 408 2.31 -63.30 -42.17
CA PRO A 408 3.01 -64.35 -41.41
C PRO A 408 3.95 -63.89 -40.27
N THR A 409 4.31 -64.85 -39.44
CA THR A 409 5.38 -64.79 -38.44
C THR A 409 6.76 -65.01 -39.08
N ARG A 410 7.72 -64.09 -38.85
CA ARG A 410 9.17 -64.37 -38.93
C ARG A 410 9.92 -63.59 -37.85
N ARG A 411 10.77 -64.29 -37.10
CA ARG A 411 11.77 -63.75 -36.15
C ARG A 411 13.09 -63.45 -36.89
N ILE A 412 14.09 -62.94 -36.14
CA ILE A 412 15.56 -62.91 -36.43
C ILE A 412 16.04 -61.60 -37.10
N PRO A 413 17.21 -60.98 -36.76
CA PRO A 413 18.03 -61.05 -35.52
C PRO A 413 18.46 -59.68 -34.93
N ALA A 414 19.11 -59.71 -33.76
CA ALA A 414 19.79 -58.56 -33.14
C ALA A 414 21.11 -58.15 -33.84
N ARG A 415 21.03 -57.43 -34.98
CA ARG A 415 22.18 -56.76 -35.64
C ARG A 415 21.88 -55.39 -36.27
N ALA A 416 20.80 -54.70 -35.85
CA ALA A 416 20.34 -53.44 -36.45
C ALA A 416 20.25 -52.23 -35.48
N LEU A 417 21.06 -52.23 -34.41
CA LEU A 417 21.18 -51.11 -33.44
C LEU A 417 22.60 -50.52 -33.43
N TRP A 418 23.24 -50.44 -34.60
CA TRP A 418 24.64 -50.02 -34.76
C TRP A 418 24.88 -49.06 -35.94
N LEU A 419 23.94 -48.14 -36.20
CA LEU A 419 24.11 -47.08 -37.22
C LEU A 419 23.60 -45.68 -36.80
N GLY A 420 23.11 -45.50 -35.55
CA GLY A 420 22.71 -44.17 -35.04
C GLY A 420 23.84 -43.35 -34.41
N SER A 421 24.92 -44.01 -33.97
CA SER A 421 25.91 -43.41 -33.05
C SER A 421 27.14 -42.79 -33.72
N VAL A 422 27.27 -42.85 -35.05
CA VAL A 422 28.48 -42.40 -35.78
C VAL A 422 28.30 -41.02 -36.43
N ALA A 423 27.06 -40.54 -36.62
CA ALA A 423 26.78 -39.26 -37.27
C ALA A 423 27.04 -38.01 -36.39
N LEU A 424 27.13 -38.17 -35.06
CA LEU A 424 27.20 -37.03 -34.11
C LEU A 424 28.61 -36.70 -33.58
N VAL A 425 29.61 -37.55 -33.85
CA VAL A 425 31.01 -37.31 -33.42
C VAL A 425 31.85 -36.67 -34.54
N GLY A 426 31.47 -36.84 -35.81
CA GLY A 426 32.22 -36.32 -36.96
C GLY A 426 32.19 -34.79 -37.15
N LEU A 427 31.15 -34.10 -36.65
CA LEU A 427 30.96 -32.66 -36.86
C LEU A 427 31.75 -31.78 -35.86
N GLY A 428 32.15 -32.31 -34.70
CA GLY A 428 32.95 -31.56 -33.72
C GLY A 428 34.44 -31.42 -34.10
N ALA A 429 34.98 -32.33 -34.89
CA ALA A 429 36.41 -32.39 -35.21
C ALA A 429 36.85 -31.42 -36.32
N LEU A 430 35.92 -30.89 -37.13
CA LEU A 430 36.26 -30.05 -38.30
C LEU A 430 36.46 -28.56 -37.93
N ALA A 431 35.91 -28.09 -36.82
CA ALA A 431 36.01 -26.70 -36.38
C ALA A 431 37.37 -26.35 -35.75
N PHE A 432 38.18 -27.34 -35.36
CA PHE A 432 39.45 -27.13 -34.64
C PHE A 432 40.69 -27.09 -35.54
N LEU A 433 40.53 -27.21 -36.86
CA LEU A 433 41.63 -27.37 -37.84
C LEU A 433 41.81 -26.18 -38.81
N LEU A 434 41.03 -25.10 -38.69
CA LEU A 434 40.95 -24.06 -39.72
C LEU A 434 41.08 -22.60 -39.22
N LEU A 435 41.97 -22.31 -38.25
CA LEU A 435 42.53 -20.96 -38.07
C LEU A 435 44.04 -20.97 -37.75
N PRO A 436 44.87 -20.06 -38.33
CA PRO A 436 46.33 -20.15 -38.23
C PRO A 436 46.94 -19.51 -36.98
N ARG A 437 48.04 -20.08 -36.49
CA ARG A 437 48.87 -19.57 -35.38
C ARG A 437 49.85 -18.47 -35.84
N TRP A 438 49.77 -17.24 -35.33
CA TRP A 438 50.85 -16.25 -35.47
C TRP A 438 51.15 -15.50 -34.14
N PHE A 439 52.39 -15.71 -33.66
CA PHE A 439 53.22 -14.90 -32.75
C PHE A 439 53.07 -14.91 -31.21
N SER A 440 54.24 -14.71 -30.58
CA SER A 440 54.62 -15.04 -29.19
C SER A 440 54.84 -13.80 -28.30
N PRO A 441 54.92 -13.92 -26.95
CA PRO A 441 55.13 -12.81 -26.04
C PRO A 441 56.62 -12.55 -25.70
N PRO A 442 56.97 -11.31 -25.35
CA PRO A 442 58.05 -11.03 -24.39
C PRO A 442 57.66 -9.89 -23.40
N PRO A 443 58.52 -9.48 -22.45
CA PRO A 443 58.93 -10.27 -21.29
C PRO A 443 58.66 -9.53 -19.95
N VAL A 444 58.86 -10.22 -18.83
CA VAL A 444 58.89 -9.61 -17.49
C VAL A 444 60.21 -8.84 -17.29
N LEU A 445 60.15 -7.63 -16.73
CA LEU A 445 61.29 -6.92 -16.16
C LEU A 445 61.01 -6.46 -14.72
N VAL A 446 62.07 -6.37 -13.93
CA VAL A 446 62.04 -6.28 -12.46
C VAL A 446 62.64 -4.96 -11.97
N ALA A 447 62.01 -4.40 -10.94
CA ALA A 447 62.49 -3.36 -10.02
C ALA A 447 62.84 -1.95 -10.57
N VAL A 448 62.52 -0.91 -9.79
CA VAL A 448 63.45 -0.20 -8.89
C VAL A 448 62.67 0.90 -8.14
N GLN A 449 62.78 0.91 -6.80
CA GLN A 449 62.51 2.10 -5.96
C GLN A 449 63.78 2.96 -5.91
N PRO A 450 63.70 4.30 -5.76
CA PRO A 450 64.00 4.79 -4.40
C PRO A 450 63.32 6.11 -3.95
N THR A 451 63.33 6.26 -2.62
CA THR A 451 63.44 7.50 -1.82
C THR A 451 62.32 8.54 -1.79
N ALA A 452 61.83 8.76 -0.58
CA ALA A 452 61.11 9.95 -0.16
C ALA A 452 62.05 11.17 0.01
N THR A 453 61.49 12.38 -0.05
CA THR A 453 62.08 13.54 0.63
C THR A 453 60.99 14.40 1.27
N ASN A 454 61.27 14.95 2.45
CA ASN A 454 60.36 15.78 3.23
C ASN A 454 60.18 17.18 2.61
N ALA A 455 59.01 17.80 2.83
CA ALA A 455 58.91 19.15 3.41
C ALA A 455 57.46 19.49 3.77
N ALA A 456 57.23 19.85 5.04
CA ALA A 456 56.11 20.68 5.48
C ALA A 456 56.71 22.06 5.92
N PRO A 457 55.94 22.97 6.53
CA PRO A 457 55.25 24.06 5.83
C PRO A 457 55.84 25.45 6.16
N THR A 458 55.41 26.48 5.43
CA THR A 458 55.62 27.90 5.78
C THR A 458 54.48 28.69 5.12
N GLU A 459 53.47 29.17 5.84
CA GLU A 459 53.42 30.35 6.72
C GLU A 459 53.70 31.71 6.04
N ILE A 460 52.76 32.64 6.32
CA ILE A 460 52.79 34.12 6.36
C ILE A 460 51.48 34.61 5.73
N SER A 461 50.43 34.79 6.53
CA SER A 461 50.06 36.04 7.25
C SER A 461 49.70 37.22 6.34
N THR A 462 48.43 37.64 6.25
CA THR A 462 47.64 38.42 7.25
C THR A 462 47.81 39.94 7.12
N GLN A 463 46.86 40.58 6.43
CA GLN A 463 46.23 41.87 6.80
C GLN A 463 44.76 41.77 6.34
N ALA A 464 43.69 41.92 7.15
CA ALA A 464 43.39 42.72 8.33
C ALA A 464 43.02 44.19 8.04
N GLN A 465 41.74 44.41 7.72
CA GLN A 465 41.03 45.66 8.05
C GLN A 465 39.64 45.37 8.64
N THR A 466 39.57 45.53 9.97
CA THR A 466 38.48 46.13 10.75
C THR A 466 37.94 47.41 10.10
N GLN A 467 36.72 47.95 10.33
CA GLN A 467 35.56 47.74 11.23
C GLN A 467 34.27 47.86 10.34
N SER A 468 33.00 47.65 10.74
CA SER A 468 32.30 48.04 11.97
C SER A 468 30.93 47.36 12.13
N ALA A 469 30.51 47.20 13.38
CA ALA A 469 29.12 47.00 13.82
C ALA A 469 28.90 47.90 15.07
N PRO A 470 27.71 47.98 15.71
CA PRO A 470 26.37 47.54 15.30
C PRO A 470 25.35 48.71 15.30
N THR A 471 24.09 48.47 14.92
CA THR A 471 22.97 49.37 15.30
C THR A 471 21.72 48.59 15.69
N SER A 472 21.06 49.05 16.76
CA SER A 472 20.02 48.35 17.52
C SER A 472 18.61 48.92 17.33
N LEU A 473 17.60 48.10 17.65
CA LEU A 473 16.23 48.55 18.04
C LEU A 473 16.32 49.52 19.24
N PRO A 474 15.40 50.50 19.42
CA PRO A 474 14.18 50.32 20.24
C PRO A 474 13.03 51.34 19.87
N PRO A 475 12.07 51.77 20.74
CA PRO A 475 11.17 51.06 21.68
C PRO A 475 9.63 51.42 21.57
N THR A 476 8.81 50.52 22.12
CA THR A 476 7.61 50.67 23.01
C THR A 476 6.82 51.99 23.17
N ALA A 477 5.47 51.93 23.09
CA ALA A 477 4.49 52.47 24.10
C ALA A 477 3.00 52.15 23.77
N ALA A 478 2.14 52.05 24.79
CA ALA A 478 0.66 51.97 24.71
C ALA A 478 -0.01 53.33 25.08
N PRO A 479 -1.34 53.52 24.95
CA PRO A 479 -2.24 53.36 26.12
C PRO A 479 -3.72 52.96 25.84
N ASP A 480 -4.48 52.72 26.93
CA ASP A 480 -5.92 52.99 27.27
C ASP A 480 -6.98 53.28 26.16
N GLY A 481 -8.29 53.03 26.30
CA GLY A 481 -9.11 52.49 27.41
C GLY A 481 -10.56 53.08 27.44
N ARG A 482 -11.58 52.21 27.63
CA ARG A 482 -13.01 52.48 28.03
C ARG A 482 -14.10 52.90 26.99
N PHE A 483 -15.33 52.58 27.40
CA PHE A 483 -16.64 52.65 26.73
C PHE A 483 -17.35 54.03 26.75
N THR A 484 -18.17 54.29 25.71
CA THR A 484 -19.46 55.04 25.70
C THR A 484 -20.13 54.81 24.32
N ALA A 485 -21.46 54.85 24.07
CA ALA A 485 -22.69 54.70 24.86
C ALA A 485 -23.88 54.53 23.86
N SER A 486 -25.03 53.96 24.29
CA SER A 486 -26.28 53.89 23.47
C SER A 486 -27.00 55.24 23.38
N PRO A 487 -27.92 55.42 22.41
CA PRO A 487 -29.39 55.32 22.68
C PRO A 487 -30.20 54.78 21.47
N GLU A 488 -31.53 54.60 21.45
CA GLU A 488 -32.59 54.21 22.42
C GLU A 488 -33.91 53.94 21.65
N ARG A 489 -34.68 52.89 22.04
CA ARG A 489 -36.18 52.77 22.02
C ARG A 489 -36.91 52.95 20.64
N ARG A 490 -38.17 52.55 20.44
CA ARG A 490 -39.32 52.29 21.35
C ARG A 490 -40.32 51.28 20.74
N PHE A 491 -40.91 50.42 21.56
CA PHE A 491 -42.07 49.56 21.25
C PHE A 491 -43.37 50.13 21.83
N THR A 492 -44.50 49.87 21.16
CA THR A 492 -45.92 50.01 21.58
C THR A 492 -46.80 49.29 20.53
N GLU A 493 -47.89 48.56 20.81
CA GLU A 493 -48.52 48.06 22.05
C GLU A 493 -49.52 46.89 21.74
N THR A 494 -50.00 46.21 22.78
CA THR A 494 -50.89 45.00 22.89
C THR A 494 -52.34 45.12 22.28
N PRO A 495 -53.21 44.06 22.16
CA PRO A 495 -53.54 43.01 23.18
C PRO A 495 -53.91 41.56 22.73
N LEU A 496 -54.05 40.68 23.74
CA LEU A 496 -54.67 39.32 23.76
C LEU A 496 -56.15 39.41 24.24
N PRO A 497 -57.09 38.49 23.89
CA PRO A 497 -57.12 37.05 24.31
C PRO A 497 -57.66 36.11 23.18
N SER A 498 -58.04 34.83 23.33
CA SER A 498 -58.39 33.94 24.46
C SER A 498 -58.15 32.45 24.14
N SER A 499 -58.00 31.59 25.15
CA SER A 499 -58.02 30.11 25.02
C SER A 499 -59.45 29.57 25.09
N PRO A 500 -59.85 28.64 24.20
CA PRO A 500 -60.17 27.25 24.62
C PRO A 500 -59.74 26.22 23.53
N THR A 501 -59.80 24.89 23.66
CA THR A 501 -60.26 23.94 24.71
C THR A 501 -59.33 22.71 24.73
N ARG A 502 -59.25 21.94 25.82
CA ARG A 502 -58.63 20.59 25.82
C ARG A 502 -59.58 19.57 25.17
N ALA A 503 -59.21 19.00 24.03
CA ALA A 503 -59.89 17.82 23.47
C ALA A 503 -59.27 16.53 24.03
N THR A 504 -60.13 15.58 24.42
CA THR A 504 -59.75 14.22 24.82
C THR A 504 -59.27 13.42 23.60
N PRO A 505 -58.26 12.55 23.70
CA PRO A 505 -57.80 11.78 22.54
C PRO A 505 -58.85 10.75 22.12
N THR A 506 -59.59 11.06 21.05
CA THR A 506 -60.29 10.08 20.23
C THR A 506 -59.26 9.28 19.43
N ASP A 507 -59.52 7.99 19.16
CA ASP A 507 -58.61 7.11 18.41
C ASP A 507 -58.20 7.69 17.04
N LEU A 508 -57.06 8.37 17.03
CA LEU A 508 -56.27 8.58 15.82
C LEU A 508 -55.51 7.27 15.56
N PRO A 509 -55.50 6.74 14.32
CA PRO A 509 -54.63 5.64 14.00
C PRO A 509 -53.20 6.03 14.34
N LYS A 510 -52.50 5.16 15.09
CA LYS A 510 -51.05 5.25 15.29
C LYS A 510 -50.40 5.57 13.93
N PRO A 511 -49.52 6.58 13.81
CA PRO A 511 -48.83 6.84 12.56
C PRO A 511 -48.15 5.57 12.06
N THR A 512 -48.71 4.98 11.01
CA THR A 512 -48.06 3.89 10.28
C THR A 512 -46.74 4.44 9.78
N ALA A 513 -45.62 3.79 10.14
CA ALA A 513 -44.30 4.28 9.75
C ALA A 513 -44.25 4.47 8.22
N VAL A 514 -44.03 5.71 7.77
CA VAL A 514 -44.15 6.13 6.36
C VAL A 514 -42.90 5.76 5.56
N PHE A 515 -42.43 4.51 5.72
CA PHE A 515 -41.33 3.96 4.95
C PHE A 515 -41.87 2.97 3.92
N GLY A 516 -42.18 3.51 2.74
CA GLY A 516 -42.54 2.77 1.55
C GLY A 516 -41.73 3.24 0.34
N ALA A 517 -41.23 2.27 -0.42
CA ALA A 517 -40.51 2.40 -1.69
C ALA A 517 -39.08 3.02 -1.64
N GLY A 518 -38.92 4.33 -1.37
CA GLY A 518 -37.73 5.06 -1.82
C GLY A 518 -36.55 5.17 -0.86
N VAL A 519 -35.35 4.79 -1.34
CA VAL A 519 -34.07 5.07 -0.66
C VAL A 519 -33.52 6.41 -1.14
N LYS A 520 -33.25 7.34 -0.21
CA LYS A 520 -32.66 8.65 -0.52
C LYS A 520 -31.22 8.74 -0.01
N ILE A 521 -30.36 9.37 -0.81
CA ILE A 521 -28.93 9.58 -0.52
C ILE A 521 -28.67 11.09 -0.50
N VAL A 522 -28.26 11.65 0.64
CA VAL A 522 -27.59 12.96 0.64
C VAL A 522 -26.13 12.71 0.24
N PHE A 523 -25.55 13.63 -0.53
CA PHE A 523 -24.16 13.62 -0.94
C PHE A 523 -23.58 15.03 -0.97
N THR A 524 -22.28 15.12 -1.22
CA THR A 524 -21.50 16.33 -1.45
C THR A 524 -20.74 16.22 -2.77
N ARG A 525 -20.64 17.31 -3.54
CA ARG A 525 -20.01 17.34 -4.87
C ARG A 525 -19.06 18.54 -5.02
N GLY A 526 -17.91 18.37 -5.67
CA GLY A 526 -17.04 19.48 -6.08
C GLY A 526 -15.68 19.57 -5.37
N ASP A 527 -14.96 20.66 -5.62
CA ASP A 527 -13.53 20.79 -5.33
C ASP A 527 -13.17 20.74 -3.83
N PRO A 528 -11.94 20.29 -3.48
CA PRO A 528 -11.39 20.33 -2.13
C PRO A 528 -11.30 21.74 -1.50
N GLY A 529 -12.40 22.23 -0.96
CA GLY A 529 -12.53 23.53 -0.31
C GLY A 529 -13.89 24.21 -0.57
N CYS A 530 -14.61 23.78 -1.59
CA CYS A 530 -15.91 24.31 -1.99
C CYS A 530 -16.75 23.19 -2.62
N SER A 531 -17.55 22.49 -1.81
CA SER A 531 -18.48 21.47 -2.29
C SER A 531 -19.92 21.98 -2.26
N THR A 532 -20.85 21.35 -2.97
CA THR A 532 -22.31 21.55 -2.84
C THR A 532 -22.97 20.30 -2.27
N ILE A 533 -24.03 20.46 -1.46
CA ILE A 533 -24.80 19.32 -0.98
C ILE A 533 -25.83 18.93 -2.05
N GLY A 534 -25.95 17.64 -2.35
CA GLY A 534 -26.99 17.07 -3.20
C GLY A 534 -27.88 16.09 -2.43
N LEU A 535 -29.12 15.92 -2.88
CA LEU A 535 -30.02 14.84 -2.46
C LEU A 535 -30.43 14.07 -3.72
N TYR A 536 -30.27 12.76 -3.71
CA TYR A 536 -30.66 11.85 -4.79
C TYR A 536 -31.69 10.84 -4.28
N ASP A 537 -32.77 10.66 -5.04
CA ASP A 537 -33.85 9.73 -4.75
C ASP A 537 -33.76 8.51 -5.68
N LEU A 538 -33.55 7.31 -5.13
CA LEU A 538 -33.24 6.10 -5.92
C LEU A 538 -34.42 5.56 -6.74
N ASP A 539 -35.66 5.84 -6.31
CA ASP A 539 -36.87 5.40 -6.99
C ASP A 539 -37.16 6.27 -8.20
N THR A 540 -37.21 7.58 -7.98
CA THR A 540 -37.54 8.57 -9.01
C THR A 540 -36.34 8.93 -9.88
N LYS A 541 -35.12 8.60 -9.43
CA LYS A 541 -33.82 8.96 -10.03
C LYS A 541 -33.63 10.47 -10.19
N LYS A 542 -34.32 11.27 -9.37
CA LYS A 542 -34.22 12.73 -9.35
C LYS A 542 -33.16 13.19 -8.36
N SER A 543 -32.54 14.32 -8.68
CA SER A 543 -31.58 15.01 -7.81
C SER A 543 -32.06 16.42 -7.48
N VAL A 544 -31.67 16.91 -6.31
CA VAL A 544 -31.79 18.32 -5.88
C VAL A 544 -30.43 18.75 -5.36
N THR A 545 -30.01 19.99 -5.63
CA THR A 545 -28.74 20.54 -5.13
C THR A 545 -29.02 21.75 -4.24
N PHE A 546 -28.31 21.84 -3.12
CA PHE A 546 -28.43 22.90 -2.12
C PHE A 546 -27.17 23.79 -2.10
N LYS A 547 -27.12 24.69 -1.12
CA LYS A 547 -26.02 25.67 -0.94
C LYS A 547 -24.65 24.99 -0.85
N PRO A 548 -23.56 25.74 -1.14
CA PRO A 548 -22.22 25.28 -0.86
C PRO A 548 -22.02 24.89 0.61
N ALA A 549 -21.21 23.86 0.81
CA ALA A 549 -20.74 23.34 2.07
C ALA A 549 -19.20 23.24 2.05
N PRO A 550 -18.53 23.48 3.18
CA PRO A 550 -17.12 23.17 3.31
C PRO A 550 -16.87 21.67 3.09
N ASN A 551 -15.77 21.38 2.41
CA ASN A 551 -15.31 20.03 2.05
C ASN A 551 -15.29 19.04 3.25
N ASN A 552 -15.63 17.77 3.00
CA ASN A 552 -15.38 16.60 3.87
C ASN A 552 -16.08 16.59 5.24
N GLU A 553 -17.32 17.06 5.33
CA GLU A 553 -18.18 16.85 6.50
C GLU A 553 -19.49 16.19 6.09
N GLU A 554 -19.89 15.15 6.83
CA GLU A 554 -21.01 14.29 6.48
C GLU A 554 -22.33 14.93 6.91
N PRO A 555 -23.32 15.07 6.02
CA PRO A 555 -24.67 15.41 6.41
C PRO A 555 -25.30 14.25 7.20
N SER A 556 -26.10 14.55 8.22
CA SER A 556 -26.77 13.54 9.04
C SER A 556 -28.28 13.68 8.96
N TRP A 557 -28.96 12.61 8.55
CA TRP A 557 -30.41 12.50 8.57
C TRP A 557 -30.98 12.53 9.99
N SER A 558 -32.11 13.20 10.17
CA SER A 558 -32.95 13.08 11.36
C SER A 558 -33.51 11.65 11.49
N PRO A 559 -33.92 11.20 12.70
CA PRO A 559 -34.41 9.83 12.90
C PRO A 559 -35.64 9.45 12.07
N ASP A 560 -36.47 10.43 11.71
CA ASP A 560 -37.67 10.30 10.89
C ASP A 560 -37.41 10.35 9.37
N GLY A 561 -36.21 10.74 8.94
CA GLY A 561 -35.86 10.90 7.52
C GLY A 561 -36.52 12.10 6.81
N ALA A 562 -37.17 13.02 7.55
CA ALA A 562 -37.77 14.22 6.98
C ALA A 562 -36.75 15.35 6.78
N HIS A 563 -35.70 15.39 7.61
CA HIS A 563 -34.70 16.45 7.65
C HIS A 563 -33.28 15.90 7.60
N PHE A 564 -32.31 16.75 7.27
CA PHE A 564 -30.90 16.46 7.53
C PHE A 564 -30.16 17.72 8.00
N VAL A 565 -29.12 17.54 8.82
CA VAL A 565 -28.22 18.60 9.26
C VAL A 565 -26.89 18.50 8.50
N ALA A 566 -26.33 19.64 8.10
CA ALA A 566 -25.00 19.74 7.52
C ALA A 566 -24.26 21.00 7.99
N SER A 567 -22.93 20.96 8.01
CA SER A 567 -22.10 22.16 8.10
C SER A 567 -22.20 22.94 6.79
N THR A 568 -22.55 24.22 6.82
CA THR A 568 -22.53 25.10 5.65
C THR A 568 -21.71 26.36 5.90
N GLY A 569 -21.22 26.96 4.83
CA GLY A 569 -20.37 28.15 4.88
C GLY A 569 -20.02 28.62 3.47
N ASP A 570 -19.61 29.88 3.36
CA ASP A 570 -19.24 30.47 2.08
C ASP A 570 -17.84 30.01 1.67
N CYS A 571 -17.65 29.68 0.38
CA CYS A 571 -16.39 29.12 -0.10
C CYS A 571 -15.23 30.10 0.09
N GLY A 572 -14.13 29.62 0.71
CA GLY A 572 -12.99 30.44 1.10
C GLY A 572 -13.11 31.13 2.46
N ASN A 573 -14.32 31.19 3.06
CA ASN A 573 -14.48 31.62 4.44
C ASN A 573 -14.07 30.49 5.42
N LYS A 574 -13.61 30.88 6.61
CA LYS A 574 -13.24 29.97 7.71
C LYS A 574 -14.34 29.84 8.77
N GLU A 575 -15.50 30.45 8.56
CA GLU A 575 -16.71 30.28 9.38
C GLU A 575 -17.59 29.14 8.84
N TYR A 576 -18.01 28.25 9.72
CA TYR A 576 -18.86 27.10 9.41
C TYR A 576 -19.99 27.02 10.43
N ARG A 577 -21.24 26.89 9.96
CA ARG A 577 -22.42 26.82 10.83
C ARG A 577 -23.31 25.66 10.46
N LEU A 578 -23.95 25.05 11.46
CA LEU A 578 -24.90 23.98 11.21
C LEU A 578 -26.16 24.54 10.55
N THR A 579 -26.68 23.81 9.58
CA THR A 579 -27.90 24.15 8.84
C THR A 579 -28.74 22.89 8.73
N ILE A 580 -30.00 22.99 9.12
CA ILE A 580 -31.01 21.95 8.99
C ILE A 580 -31.77 22.20 7.69
N PHE A 581 -31.95 21.15 6.90
CA PHE A 581 -32.65 21.13 5.62
C PHE A 581 -33.87 20.22 5.72
N ASP A 582 -34.98 20.64 5.11
CA ASP A 582 -36.13 19.79 4.81
C ASP A 582 -35.85 19.03 3.50
N ALA A 583 -35.99 17.70 3.52
CA ALA A 583 -35.66 16.84 2.39
C ALA A 583 -36.78 16.66 1.34
N ALA A 584 -37.95 17.25 1.58
CA ALA A 584 -39.08 17.27 0.65
C ALA A 584 -39.23 18.63 -0.05
N THR A 585 -39.06 19.73 0.68
CA THR A 585 -39.20 21.10 0.17
C THR A 585 -37.86 21.72 -0.26
N GLY A 586 -36.75 21.28 0.35
CA GLY A 586 -35.44 21.91 0.20
C GLY A 586 -35.26 23.22 0.97
N GLU A 587 -36.23 23.60 1.80
CA GLU A 587 -36.08 24.72 2.72
C GLU A 587 -34.96 24.46 3.74
N SER A 588 -34.34 25.52 4.24
CA SER A 588 -33.21 25.41 5.17
C SER A 588 -33.17 26.52 6.21
N ARG A 589 -32.79 26.17 7.44
CA ARG A 589 -32.57 27.11 8.54
C ARG A 589 -31.22 26.87 9.21
N ARG A 590 -30.52 27.96 9.53
CA ARG A 590 -29.29 27.91 10.32
C ARG A 590 -29.63 27.61 11.78
N LEU A 591 -28.79 26.84 12.43
CA LEU A 591 -28.85 26.57 13.86
C LEU A 591 -27.91 27.54 14.58
N ASP A 592 -28.37 28.18 15.66
CA ASP A 592 -27.47 28.95 16.52
C ASP A 592 -26.78 27.99 17.50
N THR A 593 -25.46 28.04 17.50
CA THR A 593 -24.58 27.12 18.23
C THR A 593 -23.62 27.86 19.15
N ASN A 594 -23.67 29.20 19.19
CA ASN A 594 -22.69 30.07 19.84
C ASN A 594 -21.23 29.74 19.48
N CYS A 595 -20.98 29.20 18.28
CA CYS A 595 -19.66 28.80 17.81
C CYS A 595 -19.44 29.21 16.34
N ASP A 596 -18.30 29.86 16.07
CA ASP A 596 -17.93 30.33 14.73
C ASP A 596 -17.60 29.20 13.73
N LYS A 597 -17.30 28.00 14.27
CA LYS A 597 -16.85 26.82 13.52
C LYS A 597 -17.50 25.56 14.09
N SER A 598 -18.78 25.42 13.79
CA SER A 598 -19.58 24.24 14.12
C SER A 598 -19.46 23.23 12.98
N ILE A 599 -18.87 22.08 13.30
CA ILE A 599 -18.38 21.07 12.36
C ILE A 599 -18.72 19.63 12.80
N ASP A 600 -18.56 18.66 11.88
CA ASP A 600 -18.86 17.22 12.08
C ASP A 600 -20.24 16.95 12.74
N PRO A 601 -21.37 17.43 12.17
CA PRO A 601 -22.68 17.23 12.77
C PRO A 601 -23.18 15.78 12.66
N TYR A 602 -23.87 15.32 13.69
CA TYR A 602 -24.52 14.02 13.75
C TYR A 602 -25.86 14.13 14.47
N TRP A 603 -26.95 13.70 13.83
CA TRP A 603 -28.30 13.70 14.41
C TRP A 603 -28.56 12.32 15.02
N GLY A 604 -28.66 12.27 16.35
CA GLY A 604 -28.82 11.04 17.11
C GLY A 604 -30.25 10.52 17.11
N LYS A 605 -30.40 9.23 17.48
CA LYS A 605 -31.70 8.56 17.62
C LYS A 605 -32.52 9.04 18.83
N ASP A 606 -31.89 9.81 19.70
CA ASP A 606 -32.48 10.64 20.77
C ASP A 606 -33.05 11.98 20.26
N ASP A 607 -33.03 12.20 18.94
CA ASP A 607 -33.42 13.44 18.25
C ASP A 607 -32.59 14.68 18.63
N ARG A 608 -31.38 14.50 19.16
CA ARG A 608 -30.43 15.60 19.41
C ARG A 608 -29.39 15.70 18.30
N ILE A 609 -28.89 16.90 18.05
CA ILE A 609 -27.77 17.15 17.14
C ILE A 609 -26.49 17.25 17.96
N TYR A 610 -25.58 16.32 17.75
CA TYR A 610 -24.22 16.31 18.26
C TYR A 610 -23.31 16.99 17.25
N PHE A 611 -22.40 17.86 17.70
CA PHE A 611 -21.48 18.57 16.82
C PHE A 611 -20.22 19.00 17.56
N VAL A 612 -19.20 19.36 16.80
CA VAL A 612 -17.91 19.82 17.32
C VAL A 612 -17.77 21.31 17.08
N CYS A 613 -17.36 22.06 18.11
CA CYS A 613 -16.90 23.43 17.99
C CYS A 613 -15.37 23.46 17.94
N GLY A 614 -14.78 23.89 16.82
CA GLY A 614 -13.32 23.96 16.73
C GLY A 614 -12.74 24.02 15.30
N PRO A 615 -11.40 23.97 15.16
CA PRO A 615 -10.74 23.95 13.87
C PRO A 615 -10.82 22.57 13.19
N ARG A 616 -10.96 22.56 11.86
CA ARG A 616 -11.17 21.33 11.08
C ARG A 616 -10.00 20.32 11.10
N ASN A 617 -8.80 20.70 11.52
CA ASN A 617 -7.61 19.84 11.50
C ASN A 617 -7.15 19.32 12.88
N ASP A 618 -7.85 19.67 13.96
CA ASP A 618 -7.52 19.28 15.34
C ASP A 618 -8.76 18.67 16.01
N ASN A 619 -8.63 18.20 17.26
CA ASN A 619 -9.77 17.96 18.14
C ASN A 619 -10.52 19.28 18.39
N GLY A 620 -11.84 19.22 18.57
CA GLY A 620 -12.66 20.36 18.99
C GLY A 620 -13.60 19.97 20.12
N GLU A 621 -14.18 20.96 20.82
CA GLU A 621 -15.09 20.71 21.92
C GLU A 621 -16.41 20.12 21.43
N LEU A 622 -16.88 19.06 22.06
CA LEU A 622 -18.10 18.36 21.67
C LEU A 622 -19.33 18.91 22.39
N PHE A 623 -20.37 19.19 21.62
CA PHE A 623 -21.65 19.73 22.09
C PHE A 623 -22.82 18.84 21.65
N SER A 624 -23.95 18.99 22.33
CA SER A 624 -25.27 18.56 21.85
C SER A 624 -26.28 19.69 21.95
N ILE A 625 -27.26 19.73 21.06
CA ILE A 625 -28.32 20.74 21.00
C ILE A 625 -29.61 20.11 20.46
N ASN A 626 -30.77 20.63 20.85
CA ASN A 626 -32.04 20.21 20.23
C ASN A 626 -32.14 20.75 18.79
N PRO A 627 -32.92 20.11 17.90
CA PRO A 627 -33.08 20.58 16.53
C PRO A 627 -33.65 22.00 16.42
N ASP A 628 -34.47 22.44 17.38
CA ASP A 628 -35.02 23.80 17.43
C ASP A 628 -34.01 24.87 17.88
N GLY A 629 -32.79 24.47 18.30
CA GLY A 629 -31.75 25.35 18.83
C GLY A 629 -31.80 25.54 20.36
N SER A 630 -32.75 24.90 21.06
CA SER A 630 -32.80 24.92 22.52
C SER A 630 -31.80 23.95 23.16
N ASP A 631 -31.56 24.12 24.46
CA ASP A 631 -30.85 23.14 25.29
C ASP A 631 -29.45 22.73 24.76
N LEU A 632 -28.69 23.74 24.33
CA LEU A 632 -27.28 23.63 23.97
C LEU A 632 -26.44 23.26 25.21
N ARG A 633 -25.75 22.11 25.15
CA ARG A 633 -24.92 21.56 26.22
C ARG A 633 -23.52 21.21 25.71
N ALA A 634 -22.48 21.67 26.42
CA ALA A 634 -21.14 21.16 26.26
C ALA A 634 -21.02 19.78 26.92
N LEU A 635 -20.37 18.81 26.26
CA LEU A 635 -20.20 17.45 26.77
C LEU A 635 -18.85 17.22 27.50
N GLY A 636 -18.07 18.29 27.71
CA GLY A 636 -16.82 18.26 28.49
C GLY A 636 -15.68 17.44 27.85
N LEU A 637 -15.78 17.16 26.55
CA LEU A 637 -14.89 16.28 25.79
C LEU A 637 -14.37 17.02 24.55
N SER A 638 -13.08 16.85 24.23
CA SER A 638 -12.50 17.26 22.95
C SER A 638 -12.37 16.04 22.02
N ALA A 639 -13.03 16.10 20.87
CA ALA A 639 -13.25 14.97 19.96
C ALA A 639 -13.54 15.43 18.51
N ARG A 640 -13.80 14.46 17.62
CA ARG A 640 -14.20 14.60 16.21
C ARG A 640 -15.20 13.51 15.80
N ARG A 641 -16.00 13.77 14.75
CA ARG A 641 -16.94 12.83 14.12
C ARG A 641 -17.72 11.94 15.13
N PRO A 642 -18.60 12.53 15.96
CA PRO A 642 -19.43 11.80 16.90
C PRO A 642 -20.45 10.89 16.19
N THR A 643 -20.83 9.79 16.83
CA THR A 643 -21.98 8.95 16.44
C THR A 643 -22.56 8.25 17.66
N LEU A 644 -23.89 8.33 17.81
CA LEU A 644 -24.63 7.69 18.89
C LEU A 644 -25.09 6.28 18.48
N SER A 645 -25.08 5.34 19.41
CA SER A 645 -25.60 3.99 19.19
C SER A 645 -27.12 4.02 18.98
N PRO A 646 -27.72 3.03 18.27
CA PRO A 646 -29.16 2.98 18.02
C PRO A 646 -30.03 2.98 19.28
N ASN A 647 -29.49 2.52 20.41
CA ASN A 647 -30.13 2.51 21.73
C ASN A 647 -29.79 3.72 22.61
N ALA A 648 -29.12 4.75 22.07
CA ALA A 648 -28.65 5.96 22.76
C ALA A 648 -27.64 5.78 23.91
N ASN A 649 -27.27 4.56 24.29
CA ASN A 649 -26.42 4.29 25.46
C ASN A 649 -24.91 4.55 25.24
N TYR A 650 -24.44 4.60 23.99
CA TYR A 650 -23.00 4.75 23.69
C TYR A 650 -22.76 5.83 22.65
N LEU A 651 -21.81 6.72 22.95
CA LEU A 651 -21.29 7.71 22.02
C LEU A 651 -19.90 7.27 21.55
N ALA A 652 -19.76 6.95 20.28
CA ALA A 652 -18.46 6.74 19.65
C ALA A 652 -17.97 8.03 18.98
N TYR A 653 -16.65 8.24 18.99
CA TYR A 653 -16.03 9.44 18.43
C TYR A 653 -14.58 9.17 18.02
N MET A 654 -14.04 10.03 17.16
CA MET A 654 -12.62 10.13 16.90
C MET A 654 -11.95 11.05 17.92
N ARG A 655 -10.72 10.73 18.31
CA ARG A 655 -9.86 11.64 19.09
C ARG A 655 -8.41 11.44 18.67
N GLN A 656 -7.68 12.54 18.50
CA GLN A 656 -6.24 12.52 18.26
C GLN A 656 -5.50 12.47 19.60
N ALA A 657 -4.58 11.51 19.73
CA ALA A 657 -3.60 11.42 20.81
C ALA A 657 -2.25 11.04 20.18
N ASP A 658 -1.16 11.65 20.64
CA ASP A 658 0.20 11.45 20.12
C ASP A 658 0.29 11.57 18.58
N ASN A 659 -0.39 12.58 18.03
CA ASN A 659 -0.60 12.82 16.60
C ASN A 659 -1.38 11.72 15.82
N VAL A 660 -1.90 10.68 16.48
CA VAL A 660 -2.65 9.58 15.86
C VAL A 660 -4.15 9.67 16.13
N TRP A 661 -4.96 9.69 15.07
CA TRP A 661 -6.42 9.55 15.18
C TRP A 661 -6.82 8.12 15.57
N ARG A 662 -7.56 8.01 16.69
CA ARG A 662 -8.09 6.75 17.24
C ARG A 662 -9.61 6.86 17.42
N ILE A 663 -10.26 5.70 17.50
CA ILE A 663 -11.68 5.60 17.88
C ILE A 663 -11.79 5.38 19.39
N TRP A 664 -12.71 6.14 20.00
CA TRP A 664 -13.06 6.08 21.40
C TRP A 664 -14.57 5.88 21.55
N VAL A 665 -14.98 5.30 22.67
CA VAL A 665 -16.38 5.14 23.06
C VAL A 665 -16.55 5.64 24.50
N ALA A 666 -17.68 6.30 24.75
CA ALA A 666 -18.15 6.66 26.08
C ALA A 666 -19.58 6.12 26.26
N GLU A 667 -19.94 5.80 27.50
CA GLU A 667 -21.33 5.55 27.90
C GLU A 667 -22.03 6.89 28.11
N LEU A 668 -23.26 7.01 27.61
CA LEU A 668 -24.14 8.15 27.85
C LEU A 668 -25.18 7.74 28.90
N ASP A 669 -25.32 8.51 29.97
CA ASP A 669 -26.38 8.27 30.97
C ASP A 669 -27.68 9.03 30.65
N ASP A 670 -28.74 8.75 31.42
CA ASP A 670 -30.07 9.36 31.26
C ASP A 670 -30.09 10.90 31.36
N THR A 671 -29.02 11.53 31.87
CA THR A 671 -28.88 12.99 31.95
C THR A 671 -28.14 13.58 30.74
N GLY A 672 -27.58 12.74 29.87
CA GLY A 672 -26.71 13.10 28.76
C GLY A 672 -25.25 13.29 29.16
N ALA A 673 -24.83 12.81 30.33
CA ALA A 673 -23.43 12.91 30.78
C ALA A 673 -22.61 11.70 30.31
N LEU A 674 -21.35 11.97 29.94
CA LEU A 674 -20.42 10.94 29.44
C LEU A 674 -19.65 10.27 30.58
N LYS A 675 -19.63 8.93 30.57
CA LYS A 675 -18.94 8.06 31.55
C LYS A 675 -18.15 6.97 30.84
N ASN A 676 -17.26 6.30 31.57
CA ASN A 676 -16.51 5.13 31.11
C ASN A 676 -15.80 5.30 29.75
N LEU A 677 -15.21 6.48 29.53
CA LEU A 677 -14.47 6.82 28.31
C LEU A 677 -13.32 5.82 28.10
N ARG A 678 -13.39 5.04 27.01
CA ARG A 678 -12.39 4.03 26.65
C ARG A 678 -11.99 4.15 25.18
N GLN A 679 -10.70 4.04 24.90
CA GLN A 679 -10.23 3.82 23.53
C GLN A 679 -10.64 2.41 23.11
N LEU A 680 -11.14 2.23 21.89
CA LEU A 680 -11.34 0.89 21.36
C LEU A 680 -9.99 0.22 21.03
N PRO A 681 -9.91 -1.13 21.11
CA PRO A 681 -8.76 -1.86 20.58
C PRO A 681 -8.58 -1.48 19.11
N PHE A 682 -7.34 -1.14 18.76
CA PHE A 682 -6.96 -0.81 17.40
C PHE A 682 -5.67 -1.56 17.08
N PRO A 683 -5.48 -2.10 15.85
CA PRO A 683 -4.23 -2.75 15.45
C PRO A 683 -3.05 -1.75 15.47
N GLN A 684 -2.34 -1.66 16.60
CA GLN A 684 -1.09 -0.86 16.71
C GLN A 684 -0.02 -1.34 15.71
N VAL A 685 -0.17 -2.59 15.28
CA VAL A 685 0.51 -3.32 14.20
C VAL A 685 0.77 -2.50 12.93
N LEU A 686 -0.15 -1.61 12.53
CA LEU A 686 -0.05 -0.77 11.34
C LEU A 686 0.59 0.60 11.64
N GLY A 687 1.77 0.62 12.27
CA GLY A 687 2.43 1.88 12.68
C GLY A 687 2.45 2.93 11.57
N GLY A 688 1.85 4.11 11.83
CA GLY A 688 1.66 5.14 10.81
C GLY A 688 0.26 5.22 10.15
N VAL A 689 -0.80 4.71 10.80
CA VAL A 689 -2.19 4.81 10.28
C VAL A 689 -3.16 5.48 11.26
N TYR A 690 -4.26 6.00 10.71
CA TYR A 690 -5.36 6.65 11.41
C TYR A 690 -6.65 5.80 11.36
N ALA A 691 -7.37 5.77 12.49
CA ALA A 691 -8.73 5.25 12.59
C ALA A 691 -9.72 6.41 12.40
N ARG A 692 -10.66 6.29 11.45
CA ARG A 692 -11.54 7.40 11.06
C ARG A 692 -12.99 6.95 10.79
N GLN A 693 -13.94 7.86 10.99
CA GLN A 693 -15.38 7.66 10.68
C GLN A 693 -16.00 6.47 11.43
N PRO A 694 -16.08 6.52 12.77
CA PRO A 694 -16.84 5.55 13.53
C PRO A 694 -18.32 5.63 13.15
N LYS A 695 -18.98 4.48 12.95
CA LYS A 695 -20.41 4.36 12.68
C LYS A 695 -20.94 3.03 13.23
N TRP A 696 -22.15 3.04 13.80
CA TRP A 696 -22.79 1.86 14.38
C TRP A 696 -23.57 1.04 13.36
N ASN A 697 -23.68 -0.27 13.60
CA ASN A 697 -24.70 -1.11 12.97
C ASN A 697 -26.09 -0.89 13.61
N SER A 698 -27.16 -1.43 12.99
CA SER A 698 -28.55 -1.18 13.44
C SER A 698 -28.90 -1.67 14.84
N ASP A 699 -28.16 -2.62 15.41
CA ASP A 699 -28.42 -3.15 16.76
C ASP A 699 -27.48 -2.55 17.84
N GLY A 700 -26.46 -1.78 17.44
CA GLY A 700 -25.50 -1.14 18.35
C GLY A 700 -24.46 -2.08 18.95
N THR A 701 -24.35 -3.34 18.50
CA THR A 701 -23.35 -4.30 19.01
C THR A 701 -21.96 -4.10 18.40
N ARG A 702 -21.88 -3.52 17.20
CA ARG A 702 -20.64 -3.36 16.43
C ARG A 702 -20.44 -1.94 15.92
N LEU A 703 -19.20 -1.47 15.99
CA LEU A 703 -18.77 -0.19 15.46
C LEU A 703 -17.80 -0.42 14.30
N PHE A 704 -18.12 0.15 13.14
CA PHE A 704 -17.29 0.14 11.93
C PHE A 704 -16.48 1.43 11.81
N PHE A 705 -15.28 1.36 11.26
CA PHE A 705 -14.43 2.52 10.96
C PHE A 705 -13.38 2.24 9.88
N ASN A 706 -12.96 3.28 9.18
CA ASN A 706 -11.93 3.23 8.16
C ASN A 706 -10.54 3.25 8.81
N ILE A 707 -9.62 2.41 8.32
CA ILE A 707 -8.18 2.52 8.56
C ILE A 707 -7.58 3.26 7.36
N THR A 708 -6.84 4.33 7.61
CA THR A 708 -6.28 5.21 6.57
C THR A 708 -4.79 5.45 6.79
N ASP A 709 -4.01 5.52 5.71
CA ASP A 709 -2.59 5.92 5.79
C ASP A 709 -2.45 7.38 6.28
N GLN A 710 -1.41 7.66 7.08
CA GLN A 710 -1.15 9.01 7.61
C GLN A 710 -0.80 10.04 6.53
N THR A 711 -0.15 9.62 5.44
CA THR A 711 0.44 10.53 4.45
C THR A 711 -0.59 10.94 3.38
N SER A 712 -1.30 9.96 2.85
CA SER A 712 -2.27 10.09 1.74
C SER A 712 -3.72 10.22 2.21
N LEU A 713 -4.00 9.89 3.49
CA LEU A 713 -5.34 9.79 4.07
C LEU A 713 -6.29 8.81 3.35
N GLN A 714 -5.78 7.98 2.43
CA GLN A 714 -6.56 6.98 1.71
C GLN A 714 -6.90 5.79 2.61
N ALA A 715 -8.09 5.22 2.42
CA ALA A 715 -8.53 4.02 3.11
C ALA A 715 -7.76 2.80 2.62
N ILE A 716 -7.15 2.06 3.54
CA ILE A 716 -6.37 0.84 3.27
C ILE A 716 -7.06 -0.42 3.82
N ALA A 717 -7.98 -0.25 4.78
CA ALA A 717 -8.83 -1.31 5.30
C ALA A 717 -10.10 -0.75 5.92
N LEU A 718 -11.15 -1.57 5.95
CA LEU A 718 -12.31 -1.37 6.81
C LEU A 718 -12.14 -2.27 8.05
N ALA A 719 -12.42 -1.73 9.23
CA ALA A 719 -12.40 -2.50 10.47
C ALA A 719 -13.75 -2.43 11.18
N SER A 720 -14.06 -3.47 11.95
CA SER A 720 -15.20 -3.50 12.87
C SER A 720 -14.74 -3.99 14.25
N VAL A 721 -15.33 -3.43 15.31
CA VAL A 721 -15.11 -3.85 16.70
C VAL A 721 -16.45 -4.18 17.33
N GLU A 722 -16.53 -5.38 17.90
CA GLU A 722 -17.68 -5.86 18.67
C GLU A 722 -17.54 -5.44 20.14
N LEU A 723 -18.47 -4.63 20.65
CA LEU A 723 -18.33 -3.96 21.96
C LEU A 723 -18.20 -4.91 23.16
N ALA A 724 -18.92 -6.03 23.10
CA ALA A 724 -19.04 -6.98 24.21
C ALA A 724 -17.77 -7.84 24.37
N THR A 725 -17.12 -8.17 23.25
CA THR A 725 -15.95 -9.07 23.21
C THR A 725 -14.64 -8.31 22.99
N ASN A 726 -14.70 -7.03 22.63
CA ASN A 726 -13.58 -6.25 22.08
C ASN A 726 -12.92 -6.90 20.85
N ARG A 727 -13.59 -7.87 20.21
CA ARG A 727 -13.06 -8.57 19.04
C ARG A 727 -13.04 -7.60 17.86
N THR A 728 -11.87 -7.47 17.25
CA THR A 728 -11.65 -6.64 16.07
C THR A 728 -11.55 -7.53 14.83
N ASN A 729 -12.37 -7.26 13.82
CA ASN A 729 -12.22 -7.82 12.47
C ASN A 729 -11.67 -6.71 11.55
N VAL A 730 -10.78 -7.06 10.64
CA VAL A 730 -10.20 -6.12 9.67
C VAL A 730 -10.26 -6.72 8.27
N SER A 731 -11.03 -6.08 7.40
CA SER A 731 -11.17 -6.43 5.98
C SER A 731 -10.31 -5.48 5.15
N PHE A 732 -9.21 -6.00 4.61
CA PHE A 732 -8.34 -5.26 3.68
C PHE A 732 -8.90 -5.36 2.27
N ILE A 733 -9.10 -4.20 1.63
CA ILE A 733 -9.68 -4.07 0.29
C ILE A 733 -8.56 -4.13 -0.78
N THR A 734 -8.91 -4.55 -2.00
CA THR A 734 -7.97 -4.67 -3.13
C THR A 734 -7.76 -3.32 -3.84
N ALA A 735 -6.60 -3.13 -4.50
CA ALA A 735 -6.27 -1.86 -5.16
C ALA A 735 -7.19 -1.54 -6.35
N ASP A 736 -7.69 -2.58 -7.01
CA ASP A 736 -8.73 -2.59 -8.04
C ASP A 736 -10.11 -2.14 -7.52
N THR A 737 -10.35 -2.21 -6.21
CA THR A 737 -11.52 -1.61 -5.54
C THR A 737 -11.09 -0.45 -4.65
N ASN A 738 -10.49 0.56 -5.29
CA ASN A 738 -10.06 1.85 -4.74
C ASN A 738 -11.08 2.38 -3.70
N THR A 739 -10.78 2.20 -2.42
CA THR A 739 -11.86 1.95 -1.46
C THR A 739 -12.66 3.20 -1.16
N PRO A 740 -14.00 3.12 -1.26
CA PRO A 740 -14.83 4.26 -0.93
C PRO A 740 -14.77 4.66 0.55
N PHE A 741 -15.13 5.91 0.85
CA PHE A 741 -15.45 6.31 2.22
C PHE A 741 -16.65 5.48 2.71
N VAL A 742 -16.42 4.50 3.59
CA VAL A 742 -17.49 3.71 4.19
C VAL A 742 -18.21 4.61 5.19
N ARG A 743 -19.46 4.98 4.88
CA ARG A 743 -20.32 5.88 5.68
C ARG A 743 -21.63 5.18 6.07
N PRO A 744 -21.59 4.10 6.87
CA PRO A 744 -22.74 3.24 7.06
C PRO A 744 -23.84 3.88 7.91
N VAL A 745 -25.06 3.83 7.37
CA VAL A 745 -26.32 3.84 8.11
C VAL A 745 -27.09 2.60 7.64
N CYS A 746 -26.79 1.46 8.23
CA CYS A 746 -27.29 0.17 7.75
C CYS A 746 -28.46 -0.30 8.63
N GLY A 747 -29.59 -0.66 8.01
CA GLY A 747 -30.77 -1.21 8.69
C GLY A 747 -30.66 -2.72 8.94
N LYS A 748 -31.70 -3.35 9.49
CA LYS A 748 -31.65 -4.77 9.95
C LYS A 748 -31.16 -5.82 8.94
N ASN A 749 -31.29 -5.57 7.63
CA ASN A 749 -30.77 -6.43 6.55
C ASN A 749 -29.77 -5.68 5.64
N ASN A 750 -29.02 -4.73 6.22
CA ASN A 750 -27.80 -4.07 5.75
C ASN A 750 -27.62 -3.82 4.25
N VAL A 751 -27.98 -2.61 3.82
CA VAL A 751 -27.39 -1.94 2.64
C VAL A 751 -26.63 -0.71 3.14
N CYS A 752 -25.33 -0.65 2.86
CA CYS A 752 -24.42 0.40 3.33
C CYS A 752 -23.83 1.16 2.13
N VAL A 753 -23.81 2.50 2.17
CA VAL A 753 -23.40 3.35 1.03
C VAL A 753 -21.94 3.81 1.18
N ALA A 754 -21.18 3.82 0.09
CA ALA A 754 -19.78 4.21 0.10
C ALA A 754 -19.33 4.84 -1.24
N GLY A 755 -18.69 6.01 -1.26
CA GLY A 755 -18.25 6.70 -2.50
C GLY A 755 -16.73 6.76 -2.73
N SER A 756 -16.28 6.51 -3.96
CA SER A 756 -14.86 6.47 -4.37
C SER A 756 -14.33 7.80 -4.94
N ALA A 757 -13.01 7.95 -4.98
CA ALA A 757 -12.34 9.13 -5.55
C ALA A 757 -12.49 9.30 -7.07
N ASN A 758 -13.16 8.37 -7.76
CA ASN A 758 -13.47 8.42 -9.19
C ASN A 758 -15.00 8.49 -9.44
N GLY A 759 -15.79 8.94 -8.44
CA GLY A 759 -17.23 9.19 -8.56
C GLY A 759 -18.12 7.94 -8.49
N GLY A 760 -17.56 6.77 -8.18
CA GLY A 760 -18.30 5.51 -8.09
C GLY A 760 -18.90 5.32 -6.70
N LEU A 761 -20.22 5.26 -6.61
CA LEU A 761 -20.91 4.89 -5.38
C LEU A 761 -21.14 3.38 -5.32
N TRP A 762 -20.90 2.76 -4.17
CA TRP A 762 -21.13 1.33 -3.93
C TRP A 762 -22.15 1.13 -2.82
N LEU A 763 -23.08 0.22 -3.08
CA LEU A 763 -23.91 -0.45 -2.08
C LEU A 763 -23.13 -1.69 -1.60
N LEU A 764 -22.97 -1.81 -0.29
CA LEU A 764 -22.34 -2.94 0.38
C LEU A 764 -23.38 -3.68 1.24
N GLU A 765 -23.23 -4.98 1.40
CA GLU A 765 -24.08 -5.85 2.23
C GLU A 765 -23.25 -6.46 3.36
N ASP A 766 -23.78 -6.53 4.59
CA ASP A 766 -23.09 -7.17 5.73
C ASP A 766 -23.46 -8.65 5.77
N ALA A 767 -22.48 -9.51 5.47
CA ALA A 767 -22.60 -10.95 5.57
C ALA A 767 -21.58 -11.47 6.59
N ASP A 768 -22.06 -12.18 7.61
CA ASP A 768 -21.27 -12.81 8.67
C ASP A 768 -20.27 -11.87 9.41
N GLY A 769 -20.51 -10.55 9.37
CA GLY A 769 -19.67 -9.53 9.99
C GLY A 769 -18.59 -8.93 9.09
N ALA A 770 -18.70 -9.10 7.78
CA ALA A 770 -17.89 -8.43 6.77
C ALA A 770 -18.79 -7.71 5.75
N LEU A 771 -18.41 -6.48 5.36
CA LEU A 771 -19.08 -5.78 4.26
C LEU A 771 -18.58 -6.30 2.91
N ILE A 772 -19.50 -6.75 2.06
CA ILE A 772 -19.27 -7.25 0.70
C ILE A 772 -19.85 -6.26 -0.32
N PRO A 773 -19.13 -5.90 -1.40
CA PRO A 773 -19.68 -5.09 -2.48
C PRO A 773 -20.86 -5.78 -3.17
N HIS A 774 -22.06 -5.18 -3.07
CA HIS A 774 -23.29 -5.69 -3.64
C HIS A 774 -23.60 -5.07 -5.01
N ARG A 775 -23.45 -3.74 -5.16
CA ARG A 775 -23.78 -3.03 -6.42
C ARG A 775 -23.10 -1.67 -6.55
N GLN A 776 -22.55 -1.36 -7.71
CA GLN A 776 -22.15 0.00 -8.07
C GLN A 776 -23.36 0.81 -8.60
N LEU A 777 -23.48 2.07 -8.19
CA LEU A 777 -24.40 3.05 -8.75
C LEU A 777 -23.62 4.01 -9.64
N THR A 778 -24.11 4.20 -10.86
CA THR A 778 -23.58 5.16 -11.83
C THR A 778 -24.56 6.31 -11.92
N PHE A 779 -24.13 7.50 -11.48
CA PHE A 779 -24.82 8.74 -11.83
C PHE A 779 -24.52 9.07 -13.30
N GLY A 780 -25.45 9.73 -14.00
CA GLY A 780 -25.31 9.99 -15.45
C GLY A 780 -24.15 10.94 -15.80
N GLU A 781 -23.92 11.17 -17.10
CA GLU A 781 -22.80 11.99 -17.60
C GLU A 781 -22.76 13.42 -17.03
N GLU A 782 -23.89 13.98 -16.57
CA GLU A 782 -23.97 15.28 -15.90
C GLU A 782 -23.22 15.38 -14.54
N TYR A 783 -22.87 14.25 -13.91
CA TYR A 783 -22.48 14.22 -12.49
C TYR A 783 -20.98 14.15 -12.22
N GLY A 784 -20.15 13.74 -13.19
CA GLY A 784 -18.68 13.80 -13.09
C GLY A 784 -18.04 12.84 -12.06
N ALA A 785 -16.73 12.96 -11.86
CA ALA A 785 -15.93 12.08 -11.01
C ALA A 785 -15.92 12.47 -9.51
N ASP A 786 -16.52 13.61 -9.15
CA ASP A 786 -16.28 14.28 -7.86
C ASP A 786 -17.50 14.22 -6.91
N VAL A 787 -18.08 13.02 -6.74
CA VAL A 787 -19.27 12.76 -5.93
C VAL A 787 -18.92 11.97 -4.67
N PHE A 788 -19.19 12.54 -3.49
CA PHE A 788 -18.89 11.95 -2.17
C PHE A 788 -20.17 11.91 -1.30
N PRO A 789 -20.72 10.74 -0.93
CA PRO A 789 -22.00 10.61 -0.20
C PRO A 789 -21.94 11.14 1.24
#